data_AF-A0A5Q4BCV8-F1
#
_entry.id   AF-A0A5Q4BCV8-F1
#
_cell.length_a   1.000
_cell.length_b   1.000
_cell.length_c   1.000
_cell.angle_alpha   90.00
_cell.angle_beta   90.00
_cell.angle_gamma   90.00
#
_symmetry.space_group_name_H-M   'P 1'
#
loop_
_entity.id
_entity.type
_entity.pdbx_description
1 polymer ?
#
loop_
_entity_poly.entity_id
_entity_poly.type
_entity_poly.pdbx_seq_one_letter_code
_entity_poly.pdbx_strand_id
1 'polypeptide(L)'
;MTPPPNGAKEMKFLAKVTEQRPGAFLGSVVASVDDRKAVTHSKLNSHGAAQLEWREDVKFINPCSLISLAITDTKAELYRLLDRYNLLSLARTLDNARRAQQPRRDHLVKYQKWLEHTVADLVSGSLECPGVPNAQNLVTMTAEQRDEQPRSIFKQLQGTEVDAPATAIHRVSSHCEGIFNKDSSEVEILLADGVLQHVYDCLVLDTEASAFFSLIGHKKPNLRVLEIGAGTRGATAGTLRGLTSAQGERMYQSYTYTDISPGFFADAKARFKEYSGLEFALLHVSKDPLEQGFNAESYDLIIAWNVIHATPDMHQSLANIRKLIPLQGWFLLQEIALLTPWINHCVGVIPGWWLGEANGRASAPHVDLDRWKNELTESGFRDVSNTYDGYANNNIVCRPAPPRSRPKRVTLLKRLTGPSQFGETVLLEYAPLLGVARVLRTKLELNFANLKLDSFSRAGTAEVIQKVFSEFKQRILDDPDANPEYEWAYTYGKLLVSFYRHVKVEQKSHELQADMTVRKLEQRKPGLTDTFCWKALAPQKLNDGEVRIDVKAIGINYKDVLILNAAARGLPTEPTYKALKLRHDRSYLFTGGLGSLGQVISTWLAEKGAKEIIFLSRSAGSLPEHATIVEELSALGCKATIVSGDVAMYEDVARALESATMPVGGVLHSAMTLRDAGFLGMSWANKLTASQPKIDGTTNLHEALLKQQPDVPADFFLLFSSTAATGGWWGQANYHAGN
;
A
#
# COMPACT_ATOMS: atom_id res chain seq x y z
N MET A 1 51.85 8.00 1.69
CA MET A 1 52.34 7.72 0.33
C MET A 1 53.81 8.10 0.29
N THR A 2 54.68 7.29 -0.30
CA THR A 2 56.08 7.63 -0.57
C THR A 2 56.20 8.50 -1.83
N PRO A 3 57.25 9.34 -1.96
CA PRO A 3 57.49 10.12 -3.17
C PRO A 3 57.98 9.23 -4.33
N PRO A 4 57.80 9.66 -5.60
CA PRO A 4 58.30 8.92 -6.76
C PRO A 4 59.84 8.96 -6.85
N PRO A 5 60.50 7.97 -7.47
CA PRO A 5 61.95 7.97 -7.65
C PRO A 5 62.47 9.10 -8.55
N ASN A 6 63.71 9.53 -8.33
CA ASN A 6 64.41 10.47 -9.18
C ASN A 6 64.55 9.93 -10.62
N GLY A 7 64.00 10.63 -11.61
CA GLY A 7 64.21 10.34 -13.04
C GLY A 7 63.02 10.62 -13.97
N ALA A 8 61.79 10.66 -13.45
CA ALA A 8 60.60 10.88 -14.27
C ALA A 8 60.55 12.30 -14.87
N LYS A 9 60.39 12.40 -16.20
CA LYS A 9 60.11 13.66 -16.91
C LYS A 9 58.67 13.67 -17.44
N GLU A 10 57.98 14.79 -17.24
CA GLU A 10 56.64 15.05 -17.77
C GLU A 10 56.72 15.62 -19.20
N MET A 11 55.78 15.27 -20.08
CA MET A 11 55.59 15.90 -21.40
C MET A 11 54.10 16.11 -21.69
N LYS A 12 53.76 17.15 -22.46
CA LYS A 12 52.39 17.59 -22.78
C LYS A 12 52.27 17.99 -24.25
N PHE A 13 51.15 17.65 -24.90
CA PHE A 13 50.82 18.02 -26.29
C PHE A 13 49.30 18.34 -26.42
N LEU A 14 48.91 18.99 -27.52
CA LEU A 14 47.56 19.58 -27.72
C LEU A 14 47.13 19.49 -29.21
N ALA A 15 45.83 19.28 -29.50
CA ALA A 15 45.25 19.25 -30.86
C ALA A 15 43.76 19.71 -30.88
N LYS A 16 43.18 19.99 -32.07
CA LYS A 16 41.91 20.72 -32.32
C LYS A 16 41.27 20.31 -33.70
N VAL A 17 40.07 20.85 -34.08
CA VAL A 17 39.35 20.85 -35.41
C VAL A 17 38.24 19.75 -35.58
N THR A 18 37.01 19.93 -36.14
CA THR A 18 36.00 21.04 -36.35
C THR A 18 34.60 20.44 -36.70
N GLU A 19 33.56 21.25 -36.99
CA GLU A 19 32.14 20.85 -37.26
C GLU A 19 31.74 20.68 -38.75
N GLN A 20 30.64 19.96 -39.04
CA GLN A 20 29.38 20.48 -39.67
C GLN A 20 28.26 19.41 -39.81
N ARG A 21 27.03 19.80 -40.24
CA ARG A 21 25.78 18.97 -40.38
C ARG A 21 25.21 19.05 -41.82
N PRO A 22 24.18 18.26 -42.26
CA PRO A 22 22.75 18.56 -41.94
C PRO A 22 21.72 17.39 -41.91
N GLY A 23 20.54 17.64 -41.31
CA GLY A 23 19.27 16.89 -41.51
C GLY A 23 19.07 15.59 -40.68
N ALA A 24 17.88 14.95 -40.66
CA ALA A 24 16.51 15.37 -40.99
C ALA A 24 15.48 14.30 -40.47
N PHE A 25 14.24 14.66 -40.11
CA PHE A 25 13.18 13.75 -39.61
C PHE A 25 11.74 14.29 -39.84
N LEU A 26 10.71 13.47 -39.61
CA LEU A 26 9.29 13.81 -39.78
C LEU A 26 8.44 13.21 -38.63
N GLY A 27 7.63 14.03 -37.95
CA GLY A 27 6.77 13.65 -36.81
C GLY A 27 6.58 14.81 -35.83
N SER A 28 5.33 15.08 -35.39
CA SER A 28 4.96 16.36 -34.76
C SER A 28 5.08 16.39 -33.24
N VAL A 29 5.66 17.47 -32.71
CA VAL A 29 5.52 17.94 -31.31
C VAL A 29 5.05 19.39 -31.34
N VAL A 30 4.04 19.75 -30.54
CA VAL A 30 3.65 21.15 -30.34
C VAL A 30 4.54 21.76 -29.26
N ALA A 31 5.25 22.84 -29.62
CA ALA A 31 5.99 23.66 -28.67
C ALA A 31 5.88 25.13 -29.07
N SER A 32 5.36 25.97 -28.17
CA SER A 32 5.48 27.42 -28.28
C SER A 32 6.88 27.83 -27.83
N VAL A 33 7.66 28.47 -28.71
CA VAL A 33 8.92 29.10 -28.32
C VAL A 33 8.61 30.50 -27.82
N ASP A 34 8.80 30.72 -26.52
CA ASP A 34 9.00 32.04 -25.95
C ASP A 34 10.12 31.94 -24.88
N ASP A 35 10.75 33.07 -24.57
CA ASP A 35 12.18 33.05 -24.24
C ASP A 35 12.51 32.59 -22.80
N ARG A 36 13.61 31.83 -22.66
CA ARG A 36 14.31 31.50 -21.39
C ARG A 36 13.58 30.66 -20.32
N LYS A 37 13.16 29.43 -20.67
CA LYS A 37 13.39 28.23 -19.80
C LYS A 37 13.02 26.92 -20.49
N ALA A 38 13.99 26.03 -20.69
CA ALA A 38 13.72 24.64 -21.06
C ALA A 38 13.28 23.84 -19.82
N VAL A 39 11.97 23.68 -19.61
CA VAL A 39 11.42 22.81 -18.55
C VAL A 39 11.17 21.41 -19.11
N THR A 40 12.14 20.52 -18.91
CA THR A 40 12.04 19.11 -19.31
C THR A 40 11.12 18.33 -18.36
N HIS A 41 9.81 18.34 -18.63
CA HIS A 41 8.84 17.46 -17.96
C HIS A 41 8.92 16.00 -18.47
N SER A 42 10.11 15.39 -18.42
CA SER A 42 10.31 13.97 -18.71
C SER A 42 9.85 13.09 -17.54
N LYS A 43 8.55 13.09 -17.24
CA LYS A 43 7.91 11.98 -16.52
C LYS A 43 7.87 10.75 -17.43
N LEU A 44 9.02 10.11 -17.64
CA LEU A 44 9.05 8.74 -18.14
C LEU A 44 8.28 7.87 -17.14
N ASN A 45 7.51 6.92 -17.66
CA ASN A 45 6.64 6.09 -16.83
C ASN A 45 7.50 5.01 -16.15
N SER A 46 7.85 5.21 -14.87
CA SER A 46 8.69 4.27 -14.08
C SER A 46 8.04 2.90 -13.82
N HIS A 47 6.76 2.77 -14.20
CA HIS A 47 5.93 1.57 -14.14
C HIS A 47 6.28 0.56 -15.26
N GLY A 48 7.56 0.16 -15.34
CA GLY A 48 8.07 -0.78 -16.35
C GLY A 48 7.67 -2.25 -16.15
N ALA A 49 7.04 -2.57 -15.02
CA ALA A 49 6.51 -3.90 -14.71
C ALA A 49 5.20 -3.80 -13.90
N ALA A 50 4.50 -4.93 -13.81
CA ALA A 50 3.37 -5.10 -12.90
C ALA A 50 3.51 -6.42 -12.12
N GLN A 51 3.07 -6.44 -10.87
CA GLN A 51 3.08 -7.61 -9.99
C GLN A 51 1.64 -7.92 -9.56
N LEU A 52 1.22 -9.17 -9.75
CA LEU A 52 -0.05 -9.67 -9.22
C LEU A 52 0.11 -9.90 -7.71
N GLU A 53 -0.57 -9.08 -6.91
CA GLU A 53 -0.70 -9.30 -5.47
C GLU A 53 -2.05 -9.97 -5.18
N TRP A 54 -2.04 -10.98 -4.30
CA TRP A 54 -3.25 -11.55 -3.70
C TRP A 54 -3.28 -11.15 -2.23
N ARG A 55 -4.35 -10.51 -1.76
CA ARG A 55 -4.53 -10.15 -0.33
C ARG A 55 -5.96 -10.40 0.12
N GLU A 56 -6.15 -10.45 1.43
CA GLU A 56 -7.43 -10.76 2.04
C GLU A 56 -8.49 -9.71 1.73
N ASP A 57 -9.70 -10.18 1.41
CA ASP A 57 -10.83 -9.31 1.09
C ASP A 57 -11.47 -8.78 2.37
N VAL A 58 -11.31 -7.47 2.59
CA VAL A 58 -11.77 -6.73 3.79
C VAL A 58 -13.26 -6.89 4.11
N LYS A 59 -14.12 -7.29 3.14
CA LYS A 59 -15.55 -7.58 3.42
C LYS A 59 -15.77 -8.88 4.21
N PHE A 60 -14.77 -9.74 4.36
CA PHE A 60 -14.90 -11.04 5.02
C PHE A 60 -14.03 -11.19 6.28
N ILE A 61 -13.30 -10.13 6.64
CA ILE A 61 -12.58 -9.95 7.91
C ILE A 61 -13.48 -9.08 8.81
N ASN A 62 -13.36 -9.17 10.14
CA ASN A 62 -13.86 -8.12 11.02
C ASN A 62 -13.00 -6.86 10.79
N PRO A 63 -13.53 -5.74 10.25
CA PRO A 63 -12.69 -4.58 9.93
C PRO A 63 -12.04 -3.97 11.18
N CYS A 64 -12.70 -4.05 12.34
CA CYS A 64 -12.13 -3.60 13.61
C CYS A 64 -11.01 -4.51 14.16
N SER A 65 -10.77 -5.71 13.60
CA SER A 65 -9.55 -6.49 13.88
C SER A 65 -8.38 -6.15 12.93
N LEU A 66 -8.57 -5.18 12.04
CA LEU A 66 -7.53 -4.53 11.22
C LEU A 66 -7.17 -3.14 11.77
N ILE A 67 -7.72 -2.79 12.93
CA ILE A 67 -7.50 -1.54 13.66
C ILE A 67 -6.89 -1.95 15.00
N SER A 68 -5.67 -1.49 15.27
CA SER A 68 -4.86 -1.90 16.41
C SER A 68 -4.57 -0.73 17.35
N LEU A 69 -4.43 -1.06 18.64
CA LEU A 69 -3.90 -0.17 19.67
C LEU A 69 -2.52 0.34 19.24
N ALA A 70 -2.31 1.66 19.22
CA ALA A 70 -0.99 2.27 19.07
C ALA A 70 -0.37 2.68 20.42
N ILE A 71 -1.13 2.58 21.51
CA ILE A 71 -0.68 2.85 22.88
C ILE A 71 0.38 1.81 23.30
N THR A 72 1.60 2.29 23.56
CA THR A 72 2.69 1.49 24.13
C THR A 72 2.56 1.38 25.65
N ASP A 73 3.25 0.42 26.29
CA ASP A 73 3.26 0.31 27.76
C ASP A 73 3.69 1.61 28.44
N THR A 74 4.72 2.29 27.89
CA THR A 74 5.20 3.59 28.35
C THR A 74 4.13 4.69 28.20
N LYS A 75 3.37 4.69 27.11
CA LYS A 75 2.27 5.65 26.93
C LYS A 75 1.09 5.35 27.84
N ALA A 76 0.79 4.08 28.11
CA ALA A 76 -0.21 3.68 29.10
C ALA A 76 0.19 4.13 30.52
N GLU A 77 1.47 4.14 30.85
CA GLU A 77 1.98 4.74 32.11
C GLU A 77 1.80 6.26 32.15
N LEU A 78 2.12 6.96 31.05
CA LEU A 78 1.86 8.40 30.92
C LEU A 78 0.36 8.73 31.07
N TYR A 79 -0.55 7.90 30.55
CA TYR A 79 -1.98 8.11 30.71
C TYR A 79 -2.48 7.89 32.14
N ARG A 80 -1.98 6.87 32.87
CA ARG A 80 -2.25 6.72 34.32
C ARG A 80 -1.78 7.94 35.12
N LEU A 81 -0.64 8.52 34.71
CA LEU A 81 -0.08 9.73 35.34
C LEU A 81 -0.89 10.99 34.98
N LEU A 82 -1.39 11.09 33.75
CA LEU A 82 -2.30 12.14 33.29
C LEU A 82 -3.65 12.07 34.02
N ASP A 83 -4.27 10.89 34.14
CA ASP A 83 -5.51 10.71 34.89
C ASP A 83 -5.34 11.11 36.37
N ARG A 84 -4.21 10.73 36.99
CA ARG A 84 -3.89 11.14 38.36
C ARG A 84 -3.71 12.65 38.49
N TYR A 85 -3.04 13.29 37.52
CA TYR A 85 -2.92 14.75 37.46
C TYR A 85 -4.28 15.43 37.30
N ASN A 86 -5.11 14.86 36.43
CA ASN A 86 -6.45 15.32 36.14
C ASN A 86 -7.32 15.30 37.40
N LEU A 87 -7.41 14.18 38.12
CA LEU A 87 -8.27 14.04 39.31
C LEU A 87 -7.93 15.06 40.41
N LEU A 88 -6.64 15.24 40.72
CA LEU A 88 -6.18 16.25 41.68
C LEU A 88 -6.53 17.67 41.21
N SER A 89 -6.37 17.93 39.91
CA SER A 89 -6.69 19.23 39.31
C SER A 89 -8.20 19.48 39.21
N LEU A 90 -9.02 18.44 39.03
CA LEU A 90 -10.48 18.51 38.84
C LEU A 90 -11.17 19.04 40.10
N ALA A 91 -10.81 18.50 41.27
CA ALA A 91 -11.28 19.01 42.56
C ALA A 91 -10.84 20.46 42.78
N ARG A 92 -9.60 20.83 42.38
CA ARG A 92 -9.11 22.22 42.46
C ARG A 92 -9.89 23.17 41.53
N THR A 93 -10.21 22.73 40.31
CA THR A 93 -11.02 23.47 39.34
C THR A 93 -12.44 23.69 39.85
N LEU A 94 -13.05 22.70 40.50
CA LEU A 94 -14.36 22.82 41.14
C LEU A 94 -14.35 23.80 42.32
N ASP A 95 -13.34 23.75 43.19
CA ASP A 95 -13.21 24.70 44.31
C ASP A 95 -13.00 26.15 43.82
N ASN A 96 -12.28 26.33 42.70
CA ASN A 96 -12.12 27.63 42.04
C ASN A 96 -13.45 28.09 41.39
N ALA A 97 -14.16 27.21 40.68
CA ALA A 97 -15.46 27.53 40.08
C ALA A 97 -16.52 27.94 41.12
N ARG A 98 -16.50 27.33 42.31
CA ARG A 98 -17.35 27.67 43.45
C ARG A 98 -17.00 29.00 44.13
N ARG A 99 -15.78 29.52 43.93
CA ARG A 99 -15.35 30.84 44.43
C ARG A 99 -15.65 31.98 43.46
N ALA A 100 -15.79 31.69 42.17
CA ALA A 100 -16.15 32.68 41.16
C ALA A 100 -17.60 33.19 41.31
N GLN A 101 -17.93 34.30 40.64
CA GLN A 101 -19.33 34.72 40.53
C GLN A 101 -20.14 33.71 39.69
N GLN A 102 -21.46 33.62 39.90
CA GLN A 102 -22.31 32.71 39.12
C GLN A 102 -22.07 32.87 37.61
N PRO A 103 -21.78 31.78 36.87
CA PRO A 103 -21.33 31.86 35.47
C PRO A 103 -22.40 32.49 34.57
N ARG A 104 -22.12 33.72 34.10
CA ARG A 104 -22.99 34.48 33.17
C ARG A 104 -22.87 34.02 31.70
N ARG A 105 -22.66 32.71 31.49
CA ARG A 105 -22.48 32.03 30.20
C ARG A 105 -22.99 30.60 30.31
N ASP A 106 -23.97 30.22 29.51
CA ASP A 106 -24.76 28.99 29.70
C ASP A 106 -23.91 27.72 29.61
N HIS A 107 -22.86 27.71 28.79
CA HIS A 107 -21.93 26.58 28.68
C HIS A 107 -21.07 26.40 29.95
N LEU A 108 -20.73 27.49 30.65
CA LEU A 108 -20.03 27.40 31.94
C LEU A 108 -20.95 26.94 33.08
N VAL A 109 -22.26 27.22 33.00
CA VAL A 109 -23.27 26.62 33.91
C VAL A 109 -23.30 25.10 33.74
N LYS A 110 -23.26 24.61 32.48
CA LYS A 110 -23.22 23.17 32.17
C LYS A 110 -21.89 22.54 32.64
N TYR A 111 -20.77 23.20 32.36
CA TYR A 111 -19.45 22.77 32.80
C TYR A 111 -19.32 22.69 34.32
N GLN A 112 -19.85 23.67 35.08
CA GLN A 112 -19.88 23.61 36.54
C GLN A 112 -20.70 22.42 37.04
N LYS A 113 -21.90 22.20 36.50
CA LYS A 113 -22.72 21.02 36.85
C LYS A 113 -22.01 19.72 36.52
N TRP A 114 -21.28 19.65 35.40
CA TRP A 114 -20.47 18.49 35.05
C TRP A 114 -19.32 18.26 36.05
N LEU A 115 -18.61 19.31 36.48
CA LEU A 115 -17.60 19.21 37.54
C LEU A 115 -18.22 18.71 38.86
N GLU A 116 -19.39 19.24 39.23
CA GLU A 116 -20.09 18.90 40.47
C GLU A 116 -20.56 17.44 40.50
N HIS A 117 -21.18 16.94 39.42
CA HIS A 117 -21.55 15.53 39.30
C HIS A 117 -20.31 14.62 39.24
N THR A 118 -19.34 14.91 38.37
CA THR A 118 -18.16 14.05 38.19
C THR A 118 -17.37 13.89 39.48
N VAL A 119 -17.18 14.97 40.26
CA VAL A 119 -16.53 14.87 41.57
C VAL A 119 -17.42 14.14 42.58
N ALA A 120 -18.74 14.31 42.57
CA ALA A 120 -19.64 13.54 43.44
C ALA A 120 -19.60 12.02 43.13
N ASP A 121 -19.57 11.63 41.85
CA ASP A 121 -19.50 10.23 41.42
C ASP A 121 -18.14 9.59 41.74
N LEU A 122 -17.05 10.36 41.67
CA LEU A 122 -15.73 9.94 42.14
C LEU A 122 -15.65 9.82 43.68
N VAL A 123 -16.44 10.61 44.41
CA VAL A 123 -16.54 10.56 45.88
C VAL A 123 -17.43 9.41 46.36
N SER A 124 -18.49 9.05 45.62
CA SER A 124 -19.34 7.88 45.92
C SER A 124 -18.73 6.55 45.47
N GLY A 125 -17.76 6.58 44.54
CA GLY A 125 -17.29 5.39 43.83
C GLY A 125 -18.23 4.93 42.70
N SER A 126 -19.18 5.78 42.29
CA SER A 126 -20.05 5.53 41.13
C SER A 126 -19.35 5.76 39.78
N LEU A 127 -18.26 6.55 39.77
CA LEU A 127 -17.33 6.66 38.66
C LEU A 127 -15.96 6.12 39.10
N GLU A 128 -15.49 5.07 38.42
CA GLU A 128 -14.13 4.56 38.58
C GLU A 128 -13.18 5.19 37.55
N CYS A 129 -11.89 5.25 37.87
CA CYS A 129 -10.82 5.58 36.93
C CYS A 129 -9.81 4.42 36.94
N PRO A 130 -9.92 3.42 36.05
CA PRO A 130 -9.15 2.17 36.13
C PRO A 130 -7.62 2.35 36.15
N GLY A 131 -7.12 3.46 35.61
CA GLY A 131 -5.69 3.81 35.65
C GLY A 131 -5.18 4.35 36.99
N VAL A 132 -6.06 4.73 37.94
CA VAL A 132 -5.68 5.48 39.15
C VAL A 132 -6.25 4.83 40.42
N PRO A 133 -5.45 4.04 41.16
CA PRO A 133 -5.88 3.45 42.43
C PRO A 133 -6.16 4.55 43.48
N ASN A 134 -7.24 4.39 44.24
CA ASN A 134 -7.73 5.34 45.24
C ASN A 134 -8.13 6.72 44.67
N ALA A 135 -8.74 6.77 43.48
CA ALA A 135 -9.28 8.00 42.87
C ALA A 135 -10.14 8.84 43.84
N GLN A 136 -11.00 8.18 44.62
CA GLN A 136 -11.82 8.77 45.70
C GLN A 136 -11.00 9.60 46.71
N ASN A 137 -9.81 9.11 47.10
CA ASN A 137 -8.94 9.83 48.03
C ASN A 137 -8.35 11.09 47.39
N LEU A 138 -7.98 11.03 46.11
CA LEU A 138 -7.36 12.17 45.40
C LEU A 138 -8.32 13.37 45.28
N VAL A 139 -9.62 13.11 45.09
CA VAL A 139 -10.64 14.17 45.01
C VAL A 139 -11.14 14.67 46.38
N THR A 140 -10.85 13.95 47.46
CA THR A 140 -11.25 14.33 48.84
C THR A 140 -10.14 14.96 49.68
N MET A 141 -8.89 14.98 49.19
CA MET A 141 -7.76 15.65 49.85
C MET A 141 -8.02 17.15 50.13
N THR A 142 -7.43 17.68 51.20
CA THR A 142 -7.52 19.12 51.52
C THR A 142 -6.81 19.99 50.48
N ALA A 143 -7.03 21.31 50.52
CA ALA A 143 -6.38 22.23 49.59
C ALA A 143 -4.84 22.20 49.72
N GLU A 144 -4.31 22.17 50.95
CA GLU A 144 -2.88 22.10 51.23
C GLU A 144 -2.28 20.78 50.71
N GLN A 145 -2.97 19.67 50.96
CA GLN A 145 -2.58 18.33 50.47
C GLN A 145 -2.58 18.26 48.92
N ARG A 146 -3.47 19.01 48.26
CA ARG A 146 -3.59 19.05 46.80
C ARG A 146 -2.60 20.01 46.13
N ASP A 147 -1.90 20.90 46.83
CA ASP A 147 -1.05 21.89 46.16
C ASP A 147 0.38 21.40 45.84
N GLU A 148 0.87 20.38 46.55
CA GLU A 148 2.24 19.86 46.38
C GLU A 148 2.36 18.82 45.25
N GLN A 149 1.52 17.78 45.26
CA GLN A 149 1.64 16.66 44.29
C GLN A 149 1.47 17.07 42.82
N PRO A 150 0.48 17.89 42.41
CA PRO A 150 0.24 18.20 41.01
C PRO A 150 1.38 18.97 40.35
N ARG A 151 2.15 19.76 41.11
CA ARG A 151 3.31 20.49 40.58
C ARG A 151 4.43 19.53 40.17
N SER A 152 4.67 18.50 40.99
CA SER A 152 5.63 17.43 40.69
C SER A 152 5.18 16.56 39.52
N ILE A 153 3.89 16.19 39.48
CA ILE A 153 3.32 15.37 38.40
C ILE A 153 3.29 16.13 37.07
N PHE A 154 2.84 17.39 37.06
CA PHE A 154 2.82 18.22 35.84
C PHE A 154 4.21 18.31 35.21
N LYS A 155 5.25 18.54 36.02
CA LYS A 155 6.64 18.59 35.56
C LYS A 155 7.15 17.27 34.96
N GLN A 156 6.55 16.12 35.31
CA GLN A 156 6.86 14.82 34.70
C GLN A 156 6.12 14.60 33.37
N LEU A 157 4.99 15.26 33.17
CA LEU A 157 4.19 15.19 31.94
C LEU A 157 4.69 16.17 30.86
N GLN A 158 5.38 17.25 31.25
CA GLN A 158 6.00 18.21 30.33
C GLN A 158 7.03 17.56 29.39
N GLY A 159 6.96 17.86 28.09
CA GLY A 159 7.80 17.28 27.05
C GLY A 159 7.49 15.82 26.68
N THR A 160 6.41 15.23 27.21
CA THR A 160 5.96 13.87 26.87
C THR A 160 4.85 13.87 25.81
N GLU A 161 4.46 12.70 25.31
CA GLU A 161 3.32 12.56 24.37
C GLU A 161 1.98 13.11 24.90
N VAL A 162 1.86 13.30 26.21
CA VAL A 162 0.63 13.77 26.89
C VAL A 162 0.78 15.18 27.49
N ASP A 163 1.84 15.91 27.14
CA ASP A 163 2.07 17.28 27.61
C ASP A 163 0.92 18.23 27.24
N ALA A 164 0.39 18.14 26.01
CA ALA A 164 -0.69 19.02 25.58
C ALA A 164 -1.99 18.84 26.41
N PRO A 165 -2.51 17.61 26.64
CA PRO A 165 -3.51 17.35 27.66
C PRO A 165 -3.17 17.88 29.06
N ALA A 166 -1.97 17.61 29.56
CA ALA A 166 -1.54 18.07 30.89
C ALA A 166 -1.52 19.60 31.00
N THR A 167 -1.03 20.29 29.97
CA THR A 167 -0.95 21.75 29.87
C THR A 167 -2.33 22.38 29.70
N ALA A 168 -3.26 21.74 28.97
CA ALA A 168 -4.66 22.17 28.90
C ALA A 168 -5.36 22.07 30.28
N ILE A 169 -5.25 20.94 30.98
CA ILE A 169 -5.74 20.75 32.36
C ILE A 169 -5.16 21.84 33.27
N HIS A 170 -3.83 22.04 33.23
CA HIS A 170 -3.15 23.04 34.04
C HIS A 170 -3.74 24.44 33.80
N ARG A 171 -3.86 24.83 32.52
CA ARG A 171 -4.33 26.16 32.12
C ARG A 171 -5.77 26.41 32.54
N VAL A 172 -6.69 25.48 32.27
CA VAL A 172 -8.11 25.59 32.67
C VAL A 172 -8.22 25.67 34.19
N SER A 173 -7.54 24.78 34.91
CA SER A 173 -7.60 24.71 36.37
C SER A 173 -7.02 25.96 37.05
N SER A 174 -5.90 26.49 36.54
CA SER A 174 -5.22 27.67 37.11
C SER A 174 -5.88 29.01 36.73
N HIS A 175 -6.64 29.10 35.63
CA HIS A 175 -7.36 30.32 35.21
C HIS A 175 -8.88 30.26 35.46
N CYS A 176 -9.37 29.21 36.14
CA CYS A 176 -10.80 28.91 36.29
C CYS A 176 -11.64 30.10 36.77
N GLU A 177 -11.20 30.83 37.81
CA GLU A 177 -11.93 31.99 38.34
C GLU A 177 -12.09 33.10 37.29
N GLY A 178 -11.03 33.41 36.53
CA GLY A 178 -11.07 34.40 35.45
C GLY A 178 -11.95 33.97 34.27
N ILE A 179 -11.96 32.68 33.92
CA ILE A 179 -12.85 32.12 32.89
C ILE A 179 -14.32 32.29 33.31
N PHE A 180 -14.66 32.03 34.58
CA PHE A 180 -16.03 32.18 35.09
C PHE A 180 -16.47 33.65 35.20
N ASN A 181 -15.58 34.52 35.67
CA ASN A 181 -15.85 35.96 35.81
C ASN A 181 -15.87 36.74 34.48
N LYS A 182 -15.30 36.17 33.39
CA LYS A 182 -15.00 36.80 32.08
C LYS A 182 -13.73 37.68 32.05
N ASP A 183 -12.86 37.56 33.04
CA ASP A 183 -11.52 38.18 33.06
C ASP A 183 -10.52 37.45 32.15
N SER A 184 -10.90 36.29 31.58
CA SER A 184 -10.05 35.49 30.69
C SER A 184 -10.84 34.73 29.63
N SER A 185 -10.30 34.68 28.41
CA SER A 185 -10.88 33.97 27.27
C SER A 185 -10.40 32.51 27.25
N GLU A 186 -11.32 31.57 27.47
CA GLU A 186 -11.03 30.13 27.50
C GLU A 186 -10.47 29.61 26.16
N VAL A 187 -10.89 30.22 25.04
CA VAL A 187 -10.46 29.83 23.70
C VAL A 187 -9.03 30.30 23.44
N GLU A 188 -8.68 31.52 23.83
CA GLU A 188 -7.30 32.03 23.70
C GLU A 188 -6.33 31.24 24.59
N ILE A 189 -6.72 30.92 25.82
CA ILE A 189 -5.93 30.10 26.76
C ILE A 189 -5.58 28.72 26.17
N LEU A 190 -6.52 28.09 25.47
CA LEU A 190 -6.33 26.77 24.88
C LEU A 190 -5.67 26.83 23.49
N LEU A 191 -5.89 27.88 22.70
CA LEU A 191 -5.23 28.07 21.39
C LEU A 191 -3.76 28.52 21.51
N ALA A 192 -3.39 29.22 22.59
CA ALA A 192 -2.01 29.66 22.81
C ALA A 192 -1.02 28.49 22.74
N ASP A 193 0.08 28.69 22.01
CA ASP A 193 1.12 27.68 21.72
C ASP A 193 0.62 26.41 20.99
N GLY A 194 -0.59 26.46 20.41
CA GLY A 194 -1.19 25.33 19.70
C GLY A 194 -1.66 24.19 20.59
N VAL A 195 -1.79 24.40 21.91
CA VAL A 195 -2.13 23.35 22.90
C VAL A 195 -3.41 22.60 22.52
N LEU A 196 -4.49 23.31 22.15
CA LEU A 196 -5.74 22.69 21.73
C LEU A 196 -5.60 21.79 20.50
N GLN A 197 -4.77 22.18 19.53
CA GLN A 197 -4.46 21.31 18.38
C GLN A 197 -3.76 20.03 18.87
N HIS A 198 -2.74 20.15 19.72
CA HIS A 198 -1.98 19.00 20.19
C HIS A 198 -2.80 18.09 21.13
N VAL A 199 -3.85 18.62 21.80
CA VAL A 199 -4.85 17.81 22.51
C VAL A 199 -5.66 16.93 21.55
N TYR A 200 -6.14 17.48 20.43
CA TYR A 200 -6.84 16.69 19.41
C TYR A 200 -5.92 15.70 18.70
N ASP A 201 -4.68 16.08 18.38
CA ASP A 201 -3.66 15.16 17.84
C ASP A 201 -3.40 14.00 18.84
N CYS A 202 -3.32 14.28 20.15
CA CYS A 202 -3.19 13.24 21.18
C CYS A 202 -4.38 12.26 21.21
N LEU A 203 -5.61 12.75 21.02
CA LEU A 203 -6.82 11.92 21.01
C LEU A 203 -6.92 11.00 19.79
N VAL A 204 -6.45 11.41 18.61
CA VAL A 204 -6.67 10.64 17.36
C VAL A 204 -5.53 9.68 17.00
N LEU A 205 -4.31 9.91 17.52
CA LEU A 205 -3.10 9.19 17.13
C LEU A 205 -2.87 7.85 17.86
N ASP A 206 -3.70 7.49 18.84
CA ASP A 206 -3.61 6.22 19.58
C ASP A 206 -4.18 5.00 18.85
N THR A 207 -4.69 5.21 17.63
CA THR A 207 -5.23 4.16 16.77
C THR A 207 -4.38 4.01 15.51
N GLU A 208 -3.93 2.78 15.21
CA GLU A 208 -3.38 2.45 13.89
C GLU A 208 -4.42 1.66 13.07
N ALA A 209 -4.76 2.20 11.89
CA ALA A 209 -5.73 1.66 10.95
C ALA A 209 -5.13 1.42 9.54
N SER A 210 -3.80 1.54 9.39
CA SER A 210 -3.12 1.37 8.10
C SER A 210 -3.37 -0.01 7.46
N ALA A 211 -3.57 -1.07 8.24
CA ALA A 211 -3.94 -2.39 7.72
C ALA A 211 -5.34 -2.38 7.06
N PHE A 212 -6.33 -1.77 7.69
CA PHE A 212 -7.68 -1.56 7.14
C PHE A 212 -7.64 -0.75 5.84
N PHE A 213 -6.96 0.41 5.86
CA PHE A 213 -6.78 1.24 4.66
C PHE A 213 -6.04 0.51 3.53
N SER A 214 -5.01 -0.27 3.88
CA SER A 214 -4.18 -1.00 2.91
C SER A 214 -4.94 -2.14 2.21
N LEU A 215 -5.94 -2.74 2.86
CA LEU A 215 -6.82 -3.75 2.24
C LEU A 215 -7.97 -3.10 1.44
N ILE A 216 -8.56 -1.99 1.91
CA ILE A 216 -9.55 -1.24 1.11
C ILE A 216 -8.90 -0.69 -0.18
N GLY A 217 -7.74 -0.05 -0.08
CA GLY A 217 -6.96 0.44 -1.21
C GLY A 217 -6.32 -0.67 -2.07
N HIS A 218 -6.34 -1.93 -1.63
CA HIS A 218 -6.08 -3.09 -2.49
C HIS A 218 -7.33 -3.49 -3.28
N LYS A 219 -8.50 -3.56 -2.64
CA LYS A 219 -9.76 -3.98 -3.26
C LYS A 219 -10.36 -2.93 -4.21
N LYS A 220 -10.19 -1.62 -3.95
CA LYS A 220 -10.57 -0.55 -4.87
C LYS A 220 -9.46 0.52 -4.96
N PRO A 221 -8.42 0.33 -5.79
CA PRO A 221 -7.31 1.28 -5.89
C PRO A 221 -7.68 2.64 -6.50
N ASN A 222 -8.84 2.77 -7.14
CA ASN A 222 -9.47 4.04 -7.52
C ASN A 222 -10.43 4.58 -6.44
N LEU A 223 -10.10 4.35 -5.16
CA LEU A 223 -10.90 4.78 -4.01
C LEU A 223 -11.16 6.30 -4.03
N ARG A 224 -12.41 6.72 -3.86
CA ARG A 224 -12.77 8.12 -3.59
C ARG A 224 -12.99 8.27 -2.09
N VAL A 225 -12.13 9.04 -1.42
CA VAL A 225 -12.14 9.18 0.05
C VAL A 225 -12.65 10.56 0.46
N LEU A 226 -13.48 10.62 1.50
CA LEU A 226 -13.88 11.84 2.20
C LEU A 226 -13.40 11.77 3.65
N GLU A 227 -12.59 12.74 4.07
CA GLU A 227 -12.25 12.95 5.48
C GLU A 227 -13.05 14.15 6.01
N ILE A 228 -13.93 13.91 6.98
CA ILE A 228 -14.81 14.91 7.59
C ILE A 228 -14.15 15.44 8.86
N GLY A 229 -14.06 16.76 8.99
CA GLY A 229 -13.48 17.44 10.17
C GLY A 229 -11.98 17.17 10.35
N ALA A 230 -11.23 17.17 9.25
CA ALA A 230 -9.84 16.73 9.20
C ALA A 230 -8.84 17.67 9.92
N GLY A 231 -9.26 18.89 10.30
CA GLY A 231 -8.67 19.69 11.37
C GLY A 231 -7.15 19.75 11.45
N THR A 232 -6.58 19.24 12.54
CA THR A 232 -5.16 19.35 12.89
C THR A 232 -4.20 18.58 11.97
N ARG A 233 -4.73 17.68 11.11
CA ARG A 233 -4.01 16.84 10.13
C ARG A 233 -3.23 15.65 10.73
N GLY A 234 -3.42 15.32 12.01
CA GLY A 234 -2.78 14.18 12.67
C GLY A 234 -3.15 12.85 11.99
N ALA A 235 -4.43 12.47 12.08
CA ALA A 235 -4.94 11.20 11.52
C ALA A 235 -4.89 11.13 9.98
N THR A 236 -5.04 12.26 9.27
CA THR A 236 -4.84 12.35 7.82
C THR A 236 -3.49 11.77 7.39
N ALA A 237 -2.41 12.05 8.15
CA ALA A 237 -1.07 11.57 7.83
C ALA A 237 -0.90 10.05 8.02
N GLY A 238 -1.65 9.43 8.93
CA GLY A 238 -1.75 7.98 9.07
C GLY A 238 -2.55 7.36 7.91
N THR A 239 -3.71 7.94 7.61
CA THR A 239 -4.60 7.51 6.52
C THR A 239 -3.91 7.52 5.16
N LEU A 240 -3.26 8.63 4.78
CA LEU A 240 -2.54 8.76 3.51
C LEU A 240 -1.39 7.76 3.37
N ARG A 241 -0.72 7.42 4.49
CA ARG A 241 0.30 6.36 4.54
C ARG A 241 -0.31 4.97 4.39
N GLY A 242 -1.43 4.66 5.05
CA GLY A 242 -2.16 3.39 4.87
C GLY A 242 -2.72 3.20 3.47
N LEU A 243 -3.08 4.30 2.79
CA LEU A 243 -3.50 4.35 1.39
C LEU A 243 -2.32 4.54 0.39
N THR A 244 -1.09 4.29 0.83
CA THR A 244 0.11 4.21 -0.02
C THR A 244 0.66 2.78 0.00
N SER A 245 1.05 2.25 -1.16
CA SER A 245 1.60 0.89 -1.26
C SER A 245 3.04 0.81 -0.74
N ALA A 246 3.54 -0.41 -0.51
CA ALA A 246 4.94 -0.65 -0.14
C ALA A 246 5.96 -0.15 -1.20
N GLN A 247 5.51 0.05 -2.44
CA GLN A 247 6.29 0.59 -3.56
C GLN A 247 6.13 2.13 -3.71
N GLY A 248 5.46 2.79 -2.77
CA GLY A 248 5.15 4.22 -2.83
C GLY A 248 4.17 4.57 -3.96
N GLU A 249 3.17 3.72 -4.22
CA GLU A 249 2.11 3.97 -5.19
C GLU A 249 0.80 4.36 -4.48
N ARG A 250 0.05 5.28 -5.08
CA ARG A 250 -1.18 5.83 -4.50
C ARG A 250 -2.34 4.86 -4.68
N MET A 251 -3.01 4.46 -3.60
CA MET A 251 -4.11 3.49 -3.61
C MET A 251 -5.51 4.14 -3.55
N TYR A 252 -5.64 5.34 -4.13
CA TYR A 252 -6.89 6.09 -4.24
C TYR A 252 -6.93 6.90 -5.56
N GLN A 253 -8.14 7.30 -5.97
CA GLN A 253 -8.37 8.23 -7.08
C GLN A 253 -8.32 9.68 -6.59
N SER A 254 -9.07 10.00 -5.53
CA SER A 254 -9.13 11.30 -4.88
C SER A 254 -9.28 11.16 -3.36
N TYR A 255 -8.80 12.16 -2.64
CA TYR A 255 -8.91 12.29 -1.19
C TYR A 255 -9.41 13.70 -0.86
N THR A 256 -10.72 13.86 -0.69
CA THR A 256 -11.34 15.13 -0.32
C THR A 256 -11.19 15.35 1.17
N TYR A 257 -10.21 16.15 1.56
CA TYR A 257 -10.02 16.67 2.92
C TYR A 257 -11.06 17.77 3.16
N THR A 258 -11.86 17.66 4.23
CA THR A 258 -12.89 18.65 4.55
C THR A 258 -12.90 19.08 6.01
N ASP A 259 -13.34 20.33 6.21
CA ASP A 259 -13.50 20.97 7.51
C ASP A 259 -14.67 21.97 7.43
N ILE A 260 -15.17 22.42 8.58
CA ILE A 260 -16.16 23.50 8.67
C ILE A 260 -15.54 24.87 8.37
N SER A 261 -14.22 25.01 8.54
CA SER A 261 -13.44 26.24 8.36
C SER A 261 -12.24 26.04 7.43
N PRO A 262 -11.91 27.00 6.55
CA PRO A 262 -10.73 26.89 5.69
C PRO A 262 -9.40 27.06 6.43
N GLY A 263 -9.42 27.33 7.75
CA GLY A 263 -8.25 27.71 8.55
C GLY A 263 -7.08 26.73 8.46
N PHE A 264 -7.35 25.43 8.42
CA PHE A 264 -6.29 24.41 8.34
C PHE A 264 -5.80 24.13 6.90
N PHE A 265 -6.48 24.63 5.86
CA PHE A 265 -6.22 24.23 4.48
C PHE A 265 -4.85 24.68 3.95
N ALA A 266 -4.33 25.83 4.39
CA ALA A 266 -3.03 26.34 3.96
C ALA A 266 -1.90 25.38 4.39
N ASP A 267 -1.85 25.08 5.69
CA ASP A 267 -0.82 24.21 6.25
C ASP A 267 -1.04 22.74 5.89
N ALA A 268 -2.28 22.30 5.62
CA ALA A 268 -2.56 20.97 5.10
C ALA A 268 -1.98 20.79 3.70
N LYS A 269 -2.19 21.76 2.80
CA LYS A 269 -1.58 21.80 1.47
C LYS A 269 -0.06 21.83 1.53
N ALA A 270 0.52 22.56 2.48
CA ALA A 270 1.97 22.57 2.70
C ALA A 270 2.51 21.23 3.22
N ARG A 271 1.86 20.62 4.22
CA ARG A 271 2.24 19.33 4.85
C ARG A 271 2.12 18.16 3.88
N PHE A 272 1.11 18.14 3.03
CA PHE A 272 0.79 17.00 2.16
C PHE A 272 1.08 17.22 0.67
N LYS A 273 1.84 18.26 0.32
CA LYS A 273 2.25 18.63 -1.07
C LYS A 273 2.79 17.49 -1.95
N GLU A 274 3.29 16.41 -1.33
CA GLU A 274 3.91 15.26 -2.01
C GLU A 274 2.88 14.16 -2.35
N TYR A 275 1.74 14.16 -1.67
CA TYR A 275 0.59 13.34 -2.01
C TYR A 275 -0.22 14.01 -3.12
N SER A 276 -0.59 13.24 -4.15
CA SER A 276 -1.30 13.75 -5.33
C SER A 276 -2.77 13.34 -5.32
N GLY A 277 -3.67 14.18 -5.81
CA GLY A 277 -5.12 13.93 -5.76
C GLY A 277 -5.76 14.20 -4.40
N LEU A 278 -5.13 15.03 -3.57
CA LEU A 278 -5.81 15.67 -2.44
C LEU A 278 -6.65 16.83 -2.95
N GLU A 279 -7.90 16.88 -2.52
CA GLU A 279 -8.88 17.92 -2.77
C GLU A 279 -9.25 18.58 -1.43
N PHE A 280 -9.66 19.85 -1.45
CA PHE A 280 -9.97 20.61 -0.24
C PHE A 280 -11.31 21.32 -0.41
N ALA A 281 -12.30 20.96 0.40
CA ALA A 281 -13.65 21.51 0.35
C ALA A 281 -14.19 21.81 1.76
N LEU A 282 -15.10 22.77 1.87
CA LEU A 282 -15.79 23.06 3.14
C LEU A 282 -16.98 22.10 3.30
N LEU A 283 -17.15 21.51 4.47
CA LEU A 283 -18.28 20.63 4.78
C LEU A 283 -18.78 20.84 6.20
N HIS A 284 -20.02 21.31 6.33
CA HIS A 284 -20.77 21.33 7.58
C HIS A 284 -21.70 20.12 7.61
N VAL A 285 -21.25 18.99 8.18
CA VAL A 285 -21.94 17.68 8.12
C VAL A 285 -23.39 17.68 8.62
N SER A 286 -23.74 18.55 9.58
CA SER A 286 -25.12 18.70 10.08
C SER A 286 -26.08 19.43 9.13
N LYS A 287 -25.60 19.91 7.98
CA LYS A 287 -26.41 20.49 6.88
C LYS A 287 -26.36 19.55 5.68
N ASP A 288 -27.33 19.66 4.77
CA ASP A 288 -27.35 18.80 3.59
C ASP A 288 -26.06 18.97 2.75
N PRO A 289 -25.28 17.91 2.48
CA PRO A 289 -24.04 18.03 1.74
C PRO A 289 -24.28 18.24 0.23
N LEU A 290 -25.45 17.88 -0.29
CA LEU A 290 -25.79 18.07 -1.70
C LEU A 290 -26.02 19.57 -1.99
N GLU A 291 -26.65 20.30 -1.06
CA GLU A 291 -26.76 21.76 -1.09
C GLU A 291 -25.40 22.47 -0.93
N GLN A 292 -24.41 21.77 -0.36
CA GLN A 292 -23.02 22.25 -0.23
C GLN A 292 -22.14 21.88 -1.45
N GLY A 293 -22.72 21.28 -2.50
CA GLY A 293 -22.03 20.97 -3.76
C GLY A 293 -21.33 19.61 -3.81
N PHE A 294 -21.56 18.73 -2.83
CA PHE A 294 -21.09 17.34 -2.89
C PHE A 294 -22.06 16.48 -3.70
N ASN A 295 -21.56 15.41 -4.33
CA ASN A 295 -22.39 14.50 -5.12
C ASN A 295 -22.93 13.35 -4.26
N ALA A 296 -24.13 12.88 -4.57
CA ALA A 296 -24.70 11.72 -3.90
C ALA A 296 -23.89 10.45 -4.23
N GLU A 297 -23.73 9.58 -3.22
CA GLU A 297 -23.08 8.26 -3.30
C GLU A 297 -21.68 8.26 -3.99
N SER A 298 -20.96 9.40 -3.91
CA SER A 298 -19.70 9.62 -4.61
C SER A 298 -18.43 9.21 -3.86
N TYR A 299 -18.54 8.77 -2.60
CA TYR A 299 -17.39 8.42 -1.76
C TYR A 299 -17.39 6.96 -1.32
N ASP A 300 -16.35 6.23 -1.70
CA ASP A 300 -16.20 4.79 -1.45
C ASP A 300 -15.70 4.50 -0.02
N LEU A 301 -15.06 5.48 0.63
CA LEU A 301 -14.66 5.47 2.03
C LEU A 301 -14.92 6.86 2.62
N ILE A 302 -15.72 6.93 3.68
CA ILE A 302 -15.87 8.13 4.51
C ILE A 302 -15.19 7.89 5.85
N ILE A 303 -14.52 8.92 6.36
CA ILE A 303 -13.75 8.89 7.61
C ILE A 303 -14.14 10.11 8.46
N ALA A 304 -14.37 9.92 9.76
CA ALA A 304 -14.55 10.99 10.74
C ALA A 304 -13.74 10.70 12.02
N TRP A 305 -12.87 11.63 12.41
CA TRP A 305 -12.00 11.48 13.59
C TRP A 305 -12.44 12.44 14.69
N ASN A 306 -13.26 11.97 15.62
CA ASN A 306 -13.79 12.75 16.75
C ASN A 306 -14.55 14.01 16.32
N VAL A 307 -15.58 13.83 15.47
CA VAL A 307 -16.32 14.94 14.84
C VAL A 307 -17.82 14.86 15.04
N ILE A 308 -18.40 13.65 15.06
CA ILE A 308 -19.85 13.49 15.02
C ILE A 308 -20.48 13.78 16.38
N HIS A 309 -19.78 13.53 17.50
CA HIS A 309 -20.18 14.02 18.82
C HIS A 309 -20.24 15.56 18.90
N ALA A 310 -19.41 16.29 18.14
CA ALA A 310 -19.37 17.76 18.14
C ALA A 310 -20.50 18.41 17.31
N THR A 311 -21.43 17.62 16.76
CA THR A 311 -22.60 18.12 16.02
C THR A 311 -23.78 18.43 16.95
N PRO A 312 -24.72 19.33 16.55
CA PRO A 312 -25.94 19.56 17.32
C PRO A 312 -26.87 18.34 17.35
N ASP A 313 -26.97 17.62 16.23
CA ASP A 313 -27.77 16.42 16.08
C ASP A 313 -26.98 15.32 15.36
N MET A 314 -26.79 14.20 16.04
CA MET A 314 -26.03 13.05 15.53
C MET A 314 -26.79 12.32 14.42
N HIS A 315 -28.08 12.07 14.61
CA HIS A 315 -28.94 11.38 13.64
C HIS A 315 -28.95 12.13 12.29
N GLN A 316 -29.20 13.44 12.31
CA GLN A 316 -29.23 14.26 11.11
C GLN A 316 -27.85 14.32 10.42
N SER A 317 -26.77 14.35 11.19
CA SER A 317 -25.40 14.35 10.64
C SER A 317 -25.06 12.99 10.01
N LEU A 318 -25.43 11.87 10.63
CA LEU A 318 -25.26 10.53 10.08
C LEU A 318 -26.15 10.28 8.85
N ALA A 319 -27.40 10.75 8.86
CA ALA A 319 -28.30 10.71 7.71
C ALA A 319 -27.79 11.56 6.52
N ASN A 320 -27.04 12.64 6.80
CA ASN A 320 -26.35 13.41 5.77
C ASN A 320 -25.13 12.66 5.22
N ILE A 321 -24.32 12.02 6.06
CA ILE A 321 -23.22 11.14 5.62
C ILE A 321 -23.76 10.01 4.75
N ARG A 322 -24.90 9.41 5.10
CA ARG A 322 -25.54 8.34 4.32
C ARG A 322 -25.85 8.74 2.87
N LYS A 323 -26.10 10.03 2.57
CA LYS A 323 -26.33 10.52 1.20
C LYS A 323 -25.07 10.45 0.31
N LEU A 324 -23.88 10.47 0.91
CA LEU A 324 -22.59 10.58 0.20
C LEU A 324 -21.91 9.24 -0.10
N ILE A 325 -22.41 8.14 0.47
CA ILE A 325 -21.77 6.82 0.47
C ILE A 325 -22.64 5.77 -0.25
N PRO A 326 -22.12 5.05 -1.27
CA PRO A 326 -22.85 4.00 -1.97
C PRO A 326 -22.91 2.71 -1.14
N LEU A 327 -23.79 1.77 -1.47
CA LEU A 327 -24.01 0.51 -0.72
C LEU A 327 -22.74 -0.36 -0.51
N GLN A 328 -21.80 -0.26 -1.44
CA GLN A 328 -20.50 -0.91 -1.44
C GLN A 328 -19.45 -0.20 -0.59
N GLY A 329 -19.66 1.06 -0.20
CA GLY A 329 -18.71 1.88 0.56
C GLY A 329 -18.47 1.43 2.00
N TRP A 330 -17.56 2.12 2.67
CA TRP A 330 -17.21 1.96 4.08
C TRP A 330 -17.31 3.29 4.83
N PHE A 331 -17.81 3.26 6.07
CA PHE A 331 -17.73 4.41 6.98
C PHE A 331 -16.96 3.99 8.23
N LEU A 332 -15.84 4.69 8.47
CA LEU A 332 -15.01 4.60 9.67
C LEU A 332 -15.25 5.88 10.48
N LEU A 333 -15.60 5.73 11.76
CA LEU A 333 -15.64 6.82 12.70
C LEU A 333 -14.95 6.45 14.02
N GLN A 334 -14.16 7.38 14.53
CA GLN A 334 -13.54 7.31 15.85
C GLN A 334 -14.24 8.33 16.74
N GLU A 335 -14.79 7.90 17.87
CA GLU A 335 -15.57 8.78 18.76
C GLU A 335 -15.30 8.45 20.24
N ILE A 336 -15.22 9.49 21.08
CA ILE A 336 -14.82 9.42 22.50
C ILE A 336 -15.64 8.40 23.31
N ALA A 337 -14.96 7.65 24.16
CA ALA A 337 -15.51 6.74 25.16
C ALA A 337 -15.67 7.41 26.53
N LEU A 338 -16.65 6.95 27.31
CA LEU A 338 -17.06 7.46 28.64
C LEU A 338 -16.05 7.21 29.80
N LEU A 339 -14.76 6.97 29.51
CA LEU A 339 -13.85 6.28 30.44
C LEU A 339 -12.77 7.15 31.12
N THR A 340 -12.58 8.42 30.72
CA THR A 340 -11.74 9.36 31.48
C THR A 340 -12.28 10.80 31.46
N PRO A 341 -12.36 11.49 32.62
CA PRO A 341 -12.92 12.83 32.70
C PRO A 341 -11.98 13.96 32.22
N TRP A 342 -10.72 13.68 31.84
CA TRP A 342 -9.78 14.76 31.47
C TRP A 342 -10.19 15.50 30.20
N ILE A 343 -10.83 14.82 29.25
CA ILE A 343 -11.26 15.41 27.98
C ILE A 343 -12.28 16.53 28.26
N ASN A 344 -13.33 16.23 29.03
CA ASN A 344 -14.31 17.23 29.46
C ASN A 344 -13.68 18.33 30.34
N HIS A 345 -12.68 18.03 31.17
CA HIS A 345 -11.94 19.06 31.93
C HIS A 345 -11.23 20.05 31.00
N CYS A 346 -10.59 19.57 29.92
CA CYS A 346 -9.89 20.42 28.95
C CYS A 346 -10.85 21.24 28.08
N VAL A 347 -11.78 20.60 27.38
CA VAL A 347 -12.59 21.24 26.33
C VAL A 347 -14.02 21.57 26.73
N GLY A 348 -14.48 21.12 27.91
CA GLY A 348 -15.81 21.47 28.44
C GLY A 348 -15.99 22.96 28.79
N VAL A 349 -14.91 23.73 28.90
CA VAL A 349 -15.01 25.20 28.96
C VAL A 349 -15.40 25.85 27.64
N ILE A 350 -15.32 25.16 26.50
CA ILE A 350 -15.58 25.71 25.16
C ILE A 350 -17.09 25.63 24.85
N PRO A 351 -17.75 26.69 24.33
CA PRO A 351 -19.18 26.67 24.00
C PRO A 351 -19.60 25.53 23.06
N GLY A 352 -18.76 25.23 22.06
CA GLY A 352 -19.01 24.18 21.06
C GLY A 352 -19.09 22.75 21.62
N TRP A 353 -18.59 22.52 22.85
CA TRP A 353 -18.66 21.21 23.51
C TRP A 353 -20.08 20.81 23.93
N TRP A 354 -21.04 21.75 23.90
CA TRP A 354 -22.39 21.60 24.46
C TRP A 354 -23.50 21.68 23.41
N LEU A 355 -23.17 21.57 22.11
CA LEU A 355 -24.12 21.68 21.00
C LEU A 355 -25.19 20.58 21.00
N GLY A 356 -24.88 19.41 21.56
CA GLY A 356 -25.75 18.23 21.54
C GLY A 356 -26.93 18.23 22.53
N GLU A 357 -27.14 19.28 23.31
CA GLU A 357 -28.15 19.34 24.38
C GLU A 357 -29.56 18.95 23.91
N ALA A 358 -30.03 19.51 22.80
CA ALA A 358 -31.36 19.23 22.23
C ALA A 358 -31.51 17.78 21.72
N ASN A 359 -30.39 17.12 21.41
CA ASN A 359 -30.30 15.73 20.97
C ASN A 359 -30.09 14.75 22.17
N GLY A 360 -30.28 15.24 23.40
CA GLY A 360 -30.20 14.48 24.66
C GLY A 360 -28.82 14.50 25.34
N ARG A 361 -27.85 15.23 24.77
CA ARG A 361 -26.44 15.20 25.17
C ARG A 361 -26.08 16.46 25.97
N ALA A 362 -26.79 16.64 27.09
CA ALA A 362 -26.74 17.84 27.92
C ALA A 362 -25.61 17.83 28.97
N SER A 363 -25.13 16.66 29.37
CA SER A 363 -24.08 16.45 30.39
C SER A 363 -22.68 16.26 29.81
N ALA A 364 -22.58 15.77 28.58
CA ALA A 364 -21.37 15.64 27.76
C ALA A 364 -21.79 15.43 26.28
N PRO A 365 -20.94 15.75 25.29
CA PRO A 365 -21.28 15.55 23.88
C PRO A 365 -21.14 14.10 23.40
N HIS A 366 -20.32 13.28 24.08
CA HIS A 366 -20.13 11.87 23.78
C HIS A 366 -21.28 11.00 24.33
N VAL A 367 -21.45 9.81 23.79
CA VAL A 367 -22.47 8.82 24.19
C VAL A 367 -21.87 7.42 24.25
N ASP A 368 -22.58 6.49 24.90
CA ASP A 368 -22.18 5.08 24.94
C ASP A 368 -22.26 4.39 23.56
N LEU A 369 -21.62 3.22 23.48
CA LEU A 369 -21.51 2.44 22.25
C LEU A 369 -22.86 1.89 21.76
N ASP A 370 -23.84 1.66 22.63
CA ASP A 370 -25.15 1.14 22.24
C ASP A 370 -26.03 2.25 21.68
N ARG A 371 -25.93 3.48 22.20
CA ARG A 371 -26.49 4.67 21.53
C ARG A 371 -25.86 4.88 20.15
N TRP A 372 -24.53 4.75 20.00
CA TRP A 372 -23.87 4.81 18.68
C TRP A 372 -24.40 3.75 17.70
N LYS A 373 -24.56 2.49 18.13
CA LYS A 373 -25.15 1.42 17.29
C LYS A 373 -26.56 1.76 16.83
N ASN A 374 -27.39 2.28 17.72
CA ASN A 374 -28.78 2.65 17.40
C ASN A 374 -28.82 3.80 16.39
N GLU A 375 -28.10 4.90 16.66
CA GLU A 375 -28.01 6.08 15.78
C GLU A 375 -27.52 5.73 14.37
N LEU A 376 -26.48 4.89 14.26
CA LEU A 376 -25.99 4.38 12.98
C LEU A 376 -27.03 3.50 12.26
N THR A 377 -27.71 2.61 12.99
CA THR A 377 -28.71 1.70 12.40
C THR A 377 -29.94 2.46 11.90
N GLU A 378 -30.45 3.41 12.68
CA GLU A 378 -31.59 4.25 12.31
C GLU A 378 -31.25 5.21 11.16
N SER A 379 -29.99 5.70 11.10
CA SER A 379 -29.48 6.50 9.98
C SER A 379 -29.18 5.69 8.70
N GLY A 380 -29.53 4.40 8.65
CA GLY A 380 -29.42 3.56 7.46
C GLY A 380 -28.04 2.92 7.25
N PHE A 381 -27.27 2.71 8.31
CA PHE A 381 -26.08 1.84 8.31
C PHE A 381 -26.38 0.45 8.89
N ARG A 382 -25.42 -0.46 8.76
CA ARG A 382 -25.44 -1.85 9.21
C ARG A 382 -24.03 -2.34 9.51
N ASP A 383 -23.92 -3.59 9.92
CA ASP A 383 -22.65 -4.30 10.12
C ASP A 383 -21.71 -3.50 11.06
N VAL A 384 -22.30 -2.86 12.08
CA VAL A 384 -21.63 -1.97 13.03
C VAL A 384 -20.70 -2.79 13.94
N SER A 385 -19.41 -2.67 13.66
CA SER A 385 -18.32 -3.27 14.43
C SER A 385 -17.56 -2.18 15.18
N ASN A 386 -16.94 -2.53 16.30
CA ASN A 386 -16.16 -1.60 17.12
C ASN A 386 -14.89 -2.27 17.67
N THR A 387 -13.84 -1.48 17.85
CA THR A 387 -12.73 -1.80 18.76
C THR A 387 -12.38 -0.57 19.61
N TYR A 388 -12.11 -0.77 20.89
CA TYR A 388 -11.70 0.29 21.80
C TYR A 388 -10.18 0.49 21.71
N ASP A 389 -9.70 1.73 21.68
CA ASP A 389 -8.27 2.07 21.55
C ASP A 389 -7.43 1.81 22.81
N GLY A 390 -8.08 1.40 23.91
CA GLY A 390 -7.44 1.12 25.19
C GLY A 390 -7.54 2.27 26.21
N TYR A 391 -7.91 3.49 25.80
CA TYR A 391 -7.91 4.64 26.70
C TYR A 391 -9.02 5.69 26.50
N ALA A 392 -9.33 6.09 25.26
CA ALA A 392 -10.10 7.31 24.99
C ALA A 392 -11.20 7.17 23.94
N ASN A 393 -11.11 6.23 22.99
CA ASN A 393 -11.97 6.21 21.80
C ASN A 393 -12.52 4.81 21.44
N ASN A 394 -13.74 4.82 20.91
CA ASN A 394 -14.32 3.72 20.14
C ASN A 394 -14.02 3.92 18.66
N ASN A 395 -13.35 2.95 18.03
CA ASN A 395 -13.11 2.91 16.58
C ASN A 395 -14.15 2.02 15.91
N ILE A 396 -15.18 2.67 15.38
CA ILE A 396 -16.37 2.04 14.82
C ILE A 396 -16.22 1.95 13.30
N VAL A 397 -16.47 0.76 12.73
CA VAL A 397 -16.60 0.57 11.28
C VAL A 397 -17.97 0.00 10.97
N CYS A 398 -18.65 0.62 10.00
CA CYS A 398 -19.95 0.20 9.52
C CYS A 398 -20.07 0.34 7.99
N ARG A 399 -21.20 -0.13 7.45
CA ARG A 399 -21.51 -0.14 6.02
C ARG A 399 -22.92 0.37 5.78
N PRO A 400 -23.26 0.98 4.64
CA PRO A 400 -24.65 1.35 4.35
C PRO A 400 -25.57 0.12 4.24
N ALA A 401 -26.80 0.27 4.73
CA ALA A 401 -27.83 -0.76 4.66
C ALA A 401 -28.47 -0.80 3.25
N PRO A 402 -28.48 -1.95 2.56
CA PRO A 402 -29.17 -2.10 1.29
C PRO A 402 -30.69 -2.22 1.51
N PRO A 403 -31.52 -1.84 0.53
CA PRO A 403 -32.96 -2.11 0.58
C PRO A 403 -33.21 -3.62 0.70
N ARG A 404 -34.12 -4.00 1.61
CA ARG A 404 -34.40 -5.42 1.95
C ARG A 404 -34.86 -6.22 0.73
N SER A 405 -33.99 -7.10 0.23
CA SER A 405 -34.30 -8.09 -0.81
C SER A 405 -33.96 -9.51 -0.35
N ARG A 406 -34.68 -10.51 -0.87
CA ARG A 406 -34.46 -11.93 -0.55
C ARG A 406 -33.70 -12.64 -1.68
N PRO A 407 -32.64 -13.44 -1.39
CA PRO A 407 -31.93 -14.17 -2.43
C PRO A 407 -32.81 -15.27 -3.04
N LYS A 408 -32.94 -15.26 -4.38
CA LYS A 408 -33.53 -16.37 -5.16
C LYS A 408 -32.49 -17.48 -5.42
N ARG A 409 -32.96 -18.65 -5.88
CA ARG A 409 -32.23 -19.94 -6.08
C ARG A 409 -30.81 -19.85 -6.69
N VAL A 410 -30.10 -20.96 -6.56
CA VAL A 410 -28.73 -21.21 -7.05
C VAL A 410 -28.71 -22.52 -7.82
N THR A 411 -27.90 -22.61 -8.88
CA THR A 411 -27.54 -23.86 -9.56
C THR A 411 -26.02 -24.00 -9.48
N LEU A 412 -25.53 -25.11 -8.91
CA LEU A 412 -24.10 -25.41 -8.83
C LEU A 412 -23.74 -26.43 -9.91
N LEU A 413 -22.82 -26.08 -10.81
CA LEU A 413 -22.30 -27.01 -11.82
C LEU A 413 -21.11 -27.78 -11.22
N LYS A 414 -21.29 -29.09 -11.00
CA LYS A 414 -20.25 -30.02 -10.54
C LYS A 414 -19.97 -31.05 -11.65
N ARG A 415 -18.70 -31.36 -11.90
CA ARG A 415 -18.31 -32.52 -12.73
C ARG A 415 -18.72 -33.82 -12.01
N LEU A 416 -19.52 -34.65 -12.68
CA LEU A 416 -20.13 -35.85 -12.08
C LEU A 416 -19.24 -37.11 -12.10
N THR A 417 -18.09 -37.07 -12.78
CA THR A 417 -17.21 -38.24 -12.94
C THR A 417 -15.73 -37.91 -12.70
N GLY A 418 -15.06 -38.78 -11.95
CA GLY A 418 -13.68 -38.64 -11.46
C GLY A 418 -13.62 -38.84 -9.93
N PRO A 419 -12.70 -39.64 -9.40
CA PRO A 419 -12.60 -39.85 -7.95
C PRO A 419 -12.11 -38.58 -7.26
N SER A 420 -12.84 -38.11 -6.25
CA SER A 420 -12.36 -37.07 -5.33
C SER A 420 -11.32 -37.66 -4.39
N GLN A 421 -10.07 -37.79 -4.86
CA GLN A 421 -8.96 -38.23 -4.02
C GLN A 421 -8.64 -37.15 -2.98
N PHE A 422 -8.70 -37.56 -1.71
CA PHE A 422 -8.10 -36.81 -0.61
C PHE A 422 -6.58 -36.96 -0.70
N GLY A 423 -5.85 -35.85 -0.55
CA GLY A 423 -4.39 -35.80 -0.53
C GLY A 423 -3.89 -34.37 -0.54
N GLU A 424 -2.63 -34.15 -0.19
CA GLU A 424 -2.00 -32.81 -0.14
C GLU A 424 -1.56 -32.30 -1.53
N THR A 425 -1.95 -33.00 -2.60
CA THR A 425 -1.60 -32.68 -3.99
C THR A 425 -2.39 -31.47 -4.49
N VAL A 426 -1.70 -30.37 -4.81
CA VAL A 426 -2.31 -29.21 -5.47
C VAL A 426 -2.85 -29.61 -6.84
N LEU A 427 -4.17 -29.59 -7.01
CA LEU A 427 -4.84 -29.95 -8.27
C LEU A 427 -4.59 -28.91 -9.37
N LEU A 428 -3.47 -29.07 -10.07
CA LEU A 428 -3.08 -28.30 -11.26
C LEU A 428 -4.16 -28.28 -12.35
N GLU A 429 -5.04 -29.30 -12.41
CA GLU A 429 -6.19 -29.38 -13.33
C GLU A 429 -7.06 -28.10 -13.37
N TYR A 430 -7.12 -27.33 -12.28
CA TYR A 430 -7.95 -26.13 -12.17
C TYR A 430 -7.22 -24.80 -12.41
N ALA A 431 -5.88 -24.79 -12.48
CA ALA A 431 -5.13 -23.56 -12.79
C ALA A 431 -5.50 -22.93 -14.16
N PRO A 432 -5.73 -23.72 -15.23
CA PRO A 432 -6.10 -23.20 -16.56
C PRO A 432 -7.41 -22.38 -16.65
N LEU A 433 -8.27 -22.43 -15.63
CA LEU A 433 -9.61 -21.82 -15.67
C LEU A 433 -9.59 -20.28 -15.60
N LEU A 434 -8.52 -19.65 -15.10
CA LEU A 434 -8.47 -18.18 -14.99
C LEU A 434 -8.41 -17.51 -16.37
N GLY A 435 -7.42 -17.85 -17.19
CA GLY A 435 -7.29 -17.30 -18.54
C GLY A 435 -8.47 -17.66 -19.46
N VAL A 436 -9.01 -18.88 -19.35
CA VAL A 436 -10.23 -19.29 -20.06
C VAL A 436 -11.43 -18.44 -19.63
N ALA A 437 -11.67 -18.29 -18.32
CA ALA A 437 -12.84 -17.58 -17.82
C ALA A 437 -12.83 -16.09 -18.20
N ARG A 438 -11.66 -15.46 -18.25
CA ARG A 438 -11.51 -14.09 -18.72
C ARG A 438 -12.00 -13.92 -20.16
N VAL A 439 -11.71 -14.86 -21.07
CA VAL A 439 -12.27 -14.86 -22.45
C VAL A 439 -13.79 -15.05 -22.43
N LEU A 440 -14.29 -15.97 -21.62
CA LEU A 440 -15.73 -16.29 -21.57
C LEU A 440 -16.56 -15.07 -21.10
N ARG A 441 -16.06 -14.33 -20.11
CA ARG A 441 -16.67 -13.07 -19.65
C ARG A 441 -16.59 -11.97 -20.72
N THR A 442 -15.42 -11.73 -21.31
CA THR A 442 -15.20 -10.57 -22.20
C THR A 442 -15.69 -10.75 -23.64
N LYS A 443 -16.05 -11.98 -24.05
CA LYS A 443 -16.45 -12.30 -25.44
C LYS A 443 -17.70 -13.14 -25.62
N LEU A 444 -18.20 -13.81 -24.58
CA LEU A 444 -19.52 -14.46 -24.58
C LEU A 444 -20.47 -13.83 -23.55
N GLU A 445 -20.07 -12.73 -22.92
CA GLU A 445 -20.81 -12.01 -21.86
C GLU A 445 -21.27 -12.93 -20.71
N LEU A 446 -20.55 -14.04 -20.51
CA LEU A 446 -20.95 -15.08 -19.57
C LEU A 446 -20.73 -14.60 -18.14
N ASN A 447 -21.85 -14.41 -17.46
CA ASN A 447 -21.94 -13.76 -16.16
C ASN A 447 -21.63 -14.74 -15.00
N PHE A 448 -20.36 -15.12 -14.83
CA PHE A 448 -19.89 -16.03 -13.77
C PHE A 448 -18.52 -15.64 -13.19
N ALA A 449 -18.27 -16.07 -11.95
CA ALA A 449 -17.01 -15.88 -11.22
C ALA A 449 -16.25 -17.18 -11.00
N ASN A 450 -14.95 -17.05 -10.74
CA ASN A 450 -14.07 -18.11 -10.27
C ASN A 450 -13.88 -17.98 -8.75
N LEU A 451 -14.06 -19.08 -8.03
CA LEU A 451 -13.63 -19.23 -6.64
C LEU A 451 -12.69 -20.44 -6.57
N LYS A 452 -11.39 -20.19 -6.44
CA LYS A 452 -10.40 -21.24 -6.17
C LYS A 452 -10.53 -21.64 -4.69
N LEU A 453 -10.44 -22.93 -4.39
CA LEU A 453 -10.50 -23.48 -3.04
C LEU A 453 -9.31 -24.42 -2.83
N ASP A 454 -8.64 -24.37 -1.68
CA ASP A 454 -7.68 -25.44 -1.30
C ASP A 454 -8.38 -26.79 -1.19
N SER A 455 -9.56 -26.80 -0.55
CA SER A 455 -10.32 -28.01 -0.28
C SER A 455 -11.80 -27.72 -0.03
N PHE A 456 -12.65 -28.58 -0.56
CA PHE A 456 -14.09 -28.60 -0.29
C PHE A 456 -14.44 -29.11 1.13
N SER A 457 -13.53 -29.81 1.81
CA SER A 457 -13.73 -30.34 3.17
C SER A 457 -13.17 -29.45 4.29
N ARG A 458 -12.45 -28.36 3.96
CA ARG A 458 -11.97 -27.39 4.96
C ARG A 458 -13.18 -26.72 5.65
N ALA A 459 -13.14 -26.61 6.98
CA ALA A 459 -14.13 -25.85 7.74
C ALA A 459 -14.21 -24.40 7.22
N GLY A 460 -15.41 -23.81 7.20
CA GLY A 460 -15.66 -22.49 6.64
C GLY A 460 -15.87 -22.44 5.11
N THR A 461 -15.44 -23.45 4.32
CA THR A 461 -15.58 -23.41 2.85
C THR A 461 -17.02 -23.21 2.37
N ALA A 462 -18.01 -23.82 3.01
CA ALA A 462 -19.42 -23.66 2.64
C ALA A 462 -19.94 -22.22 2.88
N GLU A 463 -19.52 -21.61 3.99
CA GLU A 463 -19.85 -20.22 4.34
C GLU A 463 -19.18 -19.25 3.36
N VAL A 464 -17.92 -19.51 2.99
CA VAL A 464 -17.17 -18.75 1.99
C VAL A 464 -17.81 -18.81 0.61
N ILE A 465 -18.31 -19.98 0.18
CA ILE A 465 -19.08 -20.11 -1.07
C ILE A 465 -20.34 -19.24 -1.02
N GLN A 466 -21.09 -19.26 0.10
CA GLN A 466 -22.27 -18.41 0.27
C GLN A 466 -21.93 -16.91 0.29
N LYS A 467 -20.85 -16.53 0.96
CA LYS A 467 -20.32 -15.16 1.05
C LYS A 467 -19.95 -14.60 -0.33
N VAL A 468 -19.06 -15.30 -1.04
CA VAL A 468 -18.63 -14.92 -2.41
C VAL A 468 -19.81 -14.87 -3.37
N PHE A 469 -20.74 -15.84 -3.30
CA PHE A 469 -21.92 -15.84 -4.16
C PHE A 469 -22.88 -14.67 -3.88
N SER A 470 -22.97 -14.23 -2.62
CA SER A 470 -23.82 -13.09 -2.24
C SER A 470 -23.25 -11.78 -2.78
N GLU A 471 -21.94 -11.55 -2.62
CA GLU A 471 -21.26 -10.39 -3.22
C GLU A 471 -21.30 -10.43 -4.75
N PHE A 472 -21.06 -11.61 -5.33
CA PHE A 472 -21.16 -11.81 -6.78
C PHE A 472 -22.54 -11.44 -7.34
N LYS A 473 -23.62 -11.70 -6.59
CA LYS A 473 -24.99 -11.27 -6.96
C LYS A 473 -25.22 -9.77 -6.79
N GLN A 474 -24.62 -9.14 -5.79
CA GLN A 474 -24.82 -7.71 -5.50
C GLN A 474 -24.11 -6.80 -6.52
N ARG A 475 -22.92 -7.18 -7.01
CA ARG A 475 -22.06 -6.34 -7.87
C ARG A 475 -22.71 -5.72 -9.13
N ILE A 476 -23.81 -6.28 -9.64
CA ILE A 476 -24.54 -5.78 -10.84
C ILE A 476 -25.63 -4.75 -10.46
N LEU A 477 -26.08 -4.75 -9.20
CA LEU A 477 -27.07 -3.81 -8.68
C LEU A 477 -26.42 -2.54 -8.10
N ASP A 478 -25.13 -2.63 -7.75
CA ASP A 478 -24.42 -1.62 -6.95
C ASP A 478 -23.61 -0.61 -7.80
N ASP A 479 -23.11 -1.01 -8.98
CA ASP A 479 -22.29 -0.15 -9.87
C ASP A 479 -22.22 -0.77 -11.30
N PRO A 480 -22.84 -0.17 -12.34
CA PRO A 480 -22.77 -0.70 -13.72
C PRO A 480 -21.43 -0.49 -14.43
N ASP A 481 -20.65 0.52 -14.01
CA ASP A 481 -19.42 0.96 -14.70
C ASP A 481 -18.15 0.47 -14.00
N ALA A 482 -18.24 0.07 -12.72
CA ALA A 482 -17.15 -0.61 -12.05
C ALA A 482 -16.80 -1.94 -12.73
N ASN A 483 -15.51 -2.16 -12.99
CA ASN A 483 -14.97 -3.48 -13.33
C ASN A 483 -15.27 -4.45 -12.15
N PRO A 484 -16.22 -5.39 -12.28
CA PRO A 484 -16.69 -6.16 -11.13
C PRO A 484 -15.66 -7.17 -10.66
N GLU A 485 -15.65 -7.51 -9.37
CA GLU A 485 -14.86 -8.66 -8.91
C GLU A 485 -15.46 -9.96 -9.44
N TYR A 486 -14.57 -10.85 -9.90
CA TYR A 486 -14.86 -12.14 -10.51
C TYR A 486 -13.92 -13.26 -10.04
N GLU A 487 -12.83 -12.96 -9.31
CA GLU A 487 -11.72 -13.89 -9.09
C GLU A 487 -11.27 -13.93 -7.63
N TRP A 488 -11.81 -14.90 -6.90
CA TRP A 488 -11.51 -15.16 -5.50
C TRP A 488 -10.68 -16.43 -5.31
N ALA A 489 -9.88 -16.47 -4.24
CA ALA A 489 -9.19 -17.67 -3.79
C ALA A 489 -9.33 -17.87 -2.27
N TYR A 490 -9.96 -18.97 -1.85
CA TYR A 490 -9.97 -19.40 -0.45
C TYR A 490 -8.81 -20.35 -0.18
N THR A 491 -7.75 -19.82 0.44
CA THR A 491 -6.50 -20.54 0.67
C THR A 491 -5.94 -20.25 2.06
N TYR A 492 -5.38 -21.28 2.71
CA TYR A 492 -4.90 -21.24 4.10
C TYR A 492 -5.95 -20.74 5.13
N GLY A 493 -7.24 -20.90 4.82
CA GLY A 493 -8.35 -20.41 5.66
C GLY A 493 -8.71 -18.93 5.44
N LYS A 494 -8.07 -18.26 4.48
CA LYS A 494 -8.24 -16.84 4.15
C LYS A 494 -8.87 -16.67 2.77
N LEU A 495 -9.77 -15.70 2.62
CA LEU A 495 -10.42 -15.39 1.34
C LEU A 495 -9.73 -14.20 0.68
N LEU A 496 -9.04 -14.46 -0.43
CA LEU A 496 -8.22 -13.51 -1.16
C LEU A 496 -8.91 -13.00 -2.43
N VAL A 497 -8.67 -11.74 -2.74
CA VAL A 497 -8.88 -11.11 -4.06
C VAL A 497 -7.52 -10.81 -4.71
N SER A 498 -7.50 -10.50 -6.00
CA SER A 498 -6.25 -10.28 -6.75
C SER A 498 -6.20 -8.90 -7.41
N PHE A 499 -5.05 -8.23 -7.36
CA PHE A 499 -4.84 -6.97 -8.07
C PHE A 499 -3.43 -6.88 -8.68
N TYR A 500 -3.35 -6.42 -9.94
CA TYR A 500 -2.08 -6.11 -10.60
C TYR A 500 -1.61 -4.71 -10.21
N ARG A 501 -0.67 -4.61 -9.26
CA ARG A 501 0.02 -3.34 -8.97
C ARG A 501 1.08 -3.06 -10.02
N HIS A 502 1.42 -1.79 -10.23
CA HIS A 502 2.65 -1.47 -10.93
C HIS A 502 3.85 -1.71 -10.01
N VAL A 503 5.04 -1.81 -10.60
CA VAL A 503 6.29 -1.94 -9.87
C VAL A 503 7.36 -1.07 -10.53
N LYS A 504 7.93 -0.17 -9.73
CA LYS A 504 9.14 0.59 -10.08
C LYS A 504 10.34 -0.37 -10.09
N VAL A 505 10.78 -0.75 -11.30
CA VAL A 505 11.87 -1.72 -11.52
C VAL A 505 13.21 -1.24 -10.89
N GLU A 506 13.34 0.08 -10.72
CA GLU A 506 14.51 0.78 -10.16
C GLU A 506 14.83 0.42 -8.68
N GLN A 507 13.81 0.14 -7.85
CA GLN A 507 13.98 0.15 -6.38
C GLN A 507 14.38 -1.20 -5.75
N LYS A 508 14.19 -2.34 -6.43
CA LYS A 508 14.56 -3.68 -5.91
C LYS A 508 16.08 -3.98 -5.97
N SER A 509 16.94 -2.96 -6.07
CA SER A 509 18.40 -3.10 -6.22
C SER A 509 19.24 -2.80 -4.97
N HIS A 510 18.57 -2.45 -3.86
CA HIS A 510 19.12 -2.51 -2.51
C HIS A 510 18.89 -3.95 -1.97
N GLU A 511 19.81 -4.63 -1.29
CA GLU A 511 21.07 -4.18 -0.68
C GLU A 511 22.27 -5.05 -1.09
N LEU A 512 23.48 -4.47 -0.98
CA LEU A 512 24.82 -5.09 -0.80
C LEU A 512 25.87 -4.10 -1.32
N GLN A 513 26.20 -3.11 -0.49
CA GLN A 513 27.41 -2.30 -0.68
C GLN A 513 28.62 -3.08 -0.18
N ALA A 514 29.14 -3.97 -1.03
CA ALA A 514 30.49 -4.51 -0.81
C ALA A 514 31.51 -3.38 -0.99
N ASP A 515 32.53 -3.33 -0.14
CA ASP A 515 33.56 -2.29 -0.16
C ASP A 515 34.38 -2.36 -1.47
N MET A 516 34.20 -1.37 -2.32
CA MET A 516 34.68 -1.34 -3.71
C MET A 516 35.27 0.03 -4.02
N THR A 517 36.57 0.16 -3.78
CA THR A 517 37.32 1.43 -3.83
C THR A 517 37.64 1.91 -5.25
N VAL A 518 37.66 1.01 -6.25
CA VAL A 518 37.94 1.35 -7.66
C VAL A 518 36.66 1.77 -8.38
N ARG A 519 36.67 2.93 -9.03
CA ARG A 519 35.53 3.48 -9.78
C ARG A 519 35.95 3.96 -11.17
N LYS A 520 35.15 3.66 -12.19
CA LYS A 520 35.29 4.17 -13.55
C LYS A 520 34.14 5.14 -13.86
N LEU A 521 34.44 6.24 -14.55
CA LEU A 521 33.41 7.10 -15.12
C LEU A 521 32.84 6.45 -16.39
N GLU A 522 31.53 6.25 -16.44
CA GLU A 522 30.83 5.63 -17.56
C GLU A 522 29.57 6.44 -17.91
N GLN A 523 29.39 6.75 -19.20
CA GLN A 523 28.20 7.44 -19.70
C GLN A 523 27.10 6.40 -19.98
N ARG A 524 25.95 6.48 -19.30
CA ARG A 524 24.87 5.48 -19.44
C ARG A 524 24.18 5.57 -20.81
N LYS A 525 23.99 6.79 -21.32
CA LYS A 525 23.46 7.09 -22.65
C LYS A 525 24.55 7.77 -23.47
N PRO A 526 25.28 7.05 -24.34
CA PRO A 526 26.06 7.66 -25.41
C PRO A 526 25.25 8.74 -26.14
N GLY A 527 25.77 9.96 -26.23
CA GLY A 527 25.05 11.14 -26.74
C GLY A 527 24.50 12.11 -25.69
N LEU A 528 24.47 11.77 -24.39
CA LEU A 528 23.87 12.59 -23.34
C LEU A 528 24.80 12.76 -22.13
N THR A 529 25.32 13.98 -21.95
CA THR A 529 26.40 14.32 -20.99
C THR A 529 25.94 14.44 -19.53
N ASP A 530 24.65 14.48 -19.27
CA ASP A 530 24.05 14.38 -17.93
C ASP A 530 24.10 12.93 -17.39
N THR A 531 24.25 11.93 -18.26
CA THR A 531 24.22 10.50 -17.87
C THR A 531 25.56 9.90 -17.44
N PHE A 532 26.56 10.71 -17.13
CA PHE A 532 27.78 10.21 -16.49
C PHE A 532 27.50 9.65 -15.10
N CYS A 533 28.05 8.47 -14.81
CA CYS A 533 27.98 7.86 -13.50
C CYS A 533 29.30 7.18 -13.12
N TRP A 534 29.55 7.05 -11.81
CA TRP A 534 30.67 6.31 -11.28
C TRP A 534 30.28 4.85 -11.08
N LYS A 535 30.81 3.97 -11.94
CA LYS A 535 30.63 2.52 -11.88
C LYS A 535 31.75 1.91 -11.05
N ALA A 536 31.38 1.23 -9.96
CA ALA A 536 32.33 0.46 -9.17
C ALA A 536 32.90 -0.70 -10.00
N LEU A 537 34.21 -0.93 -9.89
CA LEU A 537 34.92 -2.04 -10.52
C LEU A 537 35.57 -2.92 -9.44
N ALA A 538 35.64 -4.23 -9.71
CA ALA A 538 36.43 -5.12 -8.87
C ALA A 538 37.93 -4.79 -9.06
N PRO A 539 38.75 -4.76 -7.99
CA PRO A 539 40.19 -4.64 -8.12
C PRO A 539 40.76 -5.80 -8.96
N GLN A 540 41.42 -5.49 -10.07
CA GLN A 540 42.16 -6.48 -10.83
C GLN A 540 43.45 -6.88 -10.09
N LYS A 541 43.77 -8.18 -10.11
CA LYS A 541 45.12 -8.66 -9.84
C LYS A 541 46.05 -8.12 -10.94
N LEU A 542 47.26 -7.72 -10.54
CA LEU A 542 48.33 -7.37 -11.46
C LEU A 542 49.06 -8.65 -11.88
N ASN A 543 49.45 -8.72 -13.15
CA ASN A 543 50.41 -9.70 -13.65
C ASN A 543 51.85 -9.15 -13.55
N ASP A 544 52.86 -10.00 -13.77
CA ASP A 544 54.25 -9.54 -13.78
C ASP A 544 54.49 -8.49 -14.88
N GLY A 545 55.12 -7.38 -14.51
CA GLY A 545 55.34 -6.21 -15.39
C GLY A 545 54.20 -5.19 -15.40
N GLU A 546 53.03 -5.47 -14.81
CA GLU A 546 51.93 -4.50 -14.71
C GLU A 546 52.08 -3.57 -13.50
N VAL A 547 51.76 -2.29 -13.68
CA VAL A 547 51.82 -1.27 -12.62
C VAL A 547 50.45 -0.66 -12.33
N ARG A 548 50.09 -0.55 -11.04
CA ARG A 548 48.85 0.12 -10.61
C ARG A 548 49.07 1.63 -10.49
N ILE A 549 48.40 2.39 -11.35
CA ILE A 549 48.42 3.86 -11.32
C ILE A 549 47.26 4.37 -10.44
N ASP A 550 47.59 5.20 -9.44
CA ASP A 550 46.61 5.90 -8.61
C ASP A 550 46.23 7.24 -9.30
N VAL A 551 45.08 7.22 -9.98
CA VAL A 551 44.69 8.28 -10.93
C VAL A 551 44.12 9.50 -10.18
N LYS A 552 44.98 10.50 -9.93
CA LYS A 552 44.61 11.75 -9.25
C LYS A 552 43.82 12.74 -10.10
N ALA A 553 43.94 12.66 -11.42
CA ALA A 553 43.19 13.49 -12.37
C ALA A 553 43.02 12.73 -13.70
N ILE A 554 41.93 13.01 -14.41
CA ILE A 554 41.66 12.50 -15.77
C ILE A 554 41.38 13.71 -16.65
N GLY A 555 42.18 13.90 -17.70
CA GLY A 555 41.89 14.85 -18.77
C GLY A 555 41.00 14.20 -19.82
N ILE A 556 39.81 14.74 -20.04
CA ILE A 556 38.92 14.32 -21.13
C ILE A 556 39.40 14.98 -22.43
N ASN A 557 39.64 14.20 -23.47
CA ASN A 557 40.12 14.69 -24.76
C ASN A 557 39.01 14.73 -25.82
N TYR A 558 39.26 15.37 -26.97
CA TYR A 558 38.23 15.58 -28.00
C TYR A 558 37.72 14.27 -28.64
N LYS A 559 38.55 13.22 -28.75
CA LYS A 559 38.11 11.89 -29.20
C LYS A 559 37.13 11.26 -28.20
N ASP A 560 37.37 11.43 -26.91
CA ASP A 560 36.42 11.01 -25.88
C ASP A 560 35.09 11.75 -26.10
N VAL A 561 35.13 13.10 -26.21
CA VAL A 561 33.94 13.93 -26.44
C VAL A 561 33.19 13.54 -27.73
N LEU A 562 33.88 13.10 -28.78
CA LEU A 562 33.24 12.58 -29.99
C LEU A 562 32.57 11.21 -29.76
N ILE A 563 33.23 10.27 -29.08
CA ILE A 563 32.64 8.96 -28.70
C ILE A 563 31.40 9.18 -27.81
N LEU A 564 31.46 10.15 -26.90
CA LEU A 564 30.39 10.55 -26.00
C LEU A 564 29.20 11.26 -26.70
N ASN A 565 29.33 11.60 -27.99
CA ASN A 565 28.31 12.30 -28.80
C ASN A 565 27.82 11.51 -30.03
N ALA A 566 28.62 10.58 -30.57
CA ALA A 566 28.37 9.98 -31.89
C ALA A 566 27.13 9.06 -31.99
N ALA A 567 26.51 8.68 -30.89
CA ALA A 567 25.41 7.72 -30.84
C ALA A 567 24.00 8.32 -31.01
N ALA A 568 23.89 9.58 -31.46
CA ALA A 568 22.63 10.32 -31.56
C ALA A 568 21.68 9.87 -32.72
N ARG A 569 21.32 8.58 -32.76
CA ARG A 569 20.28 8.00 -33.63
C ARG A 569 19.45 6.94 -32.88
N GLY A 570 18.67 7.40 -31.90
CA GLY A 570 17.75 6.58 -31.11
C GLY A 570 17.20 7.36 -29.91
N LEU A 571 16.03 6.99 -29.39
CA LEU A 571 15.45 7.58 -28.17
C LEU A 571 15.85 6.73 -26.93
N PRO A 572 15.22 6.86 -25.73
CA PRO A 572 15.92 6.86 -24.44
C PRO A 572 16.38 5.45 -23.99
N THR A 573 17.19 5.31 -22.94
CA THR A 573 16.67 5.06 -21.56
C THR A 573 17.74 5.21 -20.46
N GLU A 574 17.28 5.19 -19.20
CA GLU A 574 18.06 4.99 -17.96
C GLU A 574 17.69 3.61 -17.36
N PRO A 575 18.23 3.16 -16.20
CA PRO A 575 19.37 3.62 -15.40
C PRO A 575 20.48 2.54 -15.27
N THR A 576 21.48 2.71 -14.39
CA THR A 576 22.41 1.61 -14.05
C THR A 576 21.79 0.63 -13.06
N TYR A 577 21.44 -0.55 -13.54
CA TYR A 577 21.20 -1.72 -12.70
C TYR A 577 22.52 -2.31 -12.18
N LYS A 578 22.47 -3.03 -11.05
CA LYS A 578 23.53 -3.96 -10.66
C LYS A 578 23.54 -5.08 -11.70
N ALA A 579 24.49 -5.03 -12.63
CA ALA A 579 24.50 -5.91 -13.81
C ALA A 579 24.42 -7.39 -13.37
N LEU A 580 23.43 -8.12 -13.91
CA LEU A 580 23.30 -9.54 -13.68
C LEU A 580 24.63 -10.23 -14.04
N LYS A 581 25.16 -11.01 -13.10
CA LYS A 581 26.26 -11.93 -13.33
C LYS A 581 25.75 -13.33 -13.09
N LEU A 582 25.75 -14.12 -14.16
CA LEU A 582 25.50 -15.54 -14.10
C LEU A 582 26.74 -16.27 -13.60
N ARG A 583 26.50 -17.46 -13.09
CA ARG A 583 27.54 -18.33 -12.55
C ARG A 583 28.22 -19.07 -13.69
N HIS A 584 29.55 -19.12 -13.64
CA HIS A 584 30.36 -19.85 -14.62
C HIS A 584 30.44 -21.35 -14.31
N ASP A 585 30.01 -21.78 -13.13
CA ASP A 585 29.97 -23.16 -12.64
C ASP A 585 28.55 -23.76 -12.73
N ARG A 586 27.75 -23.28 -13.68
CA ARG A 586 26.34 -23.62 -13.88
C ARG A 586 25.99 -23.76 -15.35
N SER A 587 25.08 -24.70 -15.64
CA SER A 587 24.41 -24.83 -16.93
C SER A 587 23.03 -24.17 -16.90
N TYR A 588 22.53 -23.72 -18.04
CA TYR A 588 21.25 -23.01 -18.16
C TYR A 588 20.35 -23.67 -19.21
N LEU A 589 19.23 -24.26 -18.79
CA LEU A 589 18.30 -24.96 -19.68
C LEU A 589 17.26 -23.99 -20.25
N PHE A 590 17.17 -23.87 -21.56
CA PHE A 590 16.23 -23.01 -22.27
C PHE A 590 15.33 -23.81 -23.22
N THR A 591 14.11 -24.08 -22.76
CA THR A 591 13.09 -24.78 -23.54
C THR A 591 12.35 -23.80 -24.46
N GLY A 592 12.25 -24.13 -25.75
CA GLY A 592 11.77 -23.21 -26.79
C GLY A 592 12.78 -22.14 -27.24
N GLY A 593 13.99 -22.11 -26.64
CA GLY A 593 14.97 -21.03 -26.80
C GLY A 593 15.62 -20.86 -28.18
N LEU A 594 15.31 -21.71 -29.17
CA LEU A 594 15.87 -21.60 -30.53
C LEU A 594 15.12 -20.61 -31.44
N GLY A 595 13.95 -20.09 -31.04
CA GLY A 595 13.29 -18.99 -31.74
C GLY A 595 13.99 -17.64 -31.50
N SER A 596 13.70 -16.62 -32.31
CA SER A 596 14.39 -15.31 -32.31
C SER A 596 14.52 -14.64 -30.93
N LEU A 597 13.45 -14.63 -30.12
CA LEU A 597 13.51 -14.11 -28.75
C LEU A 597 14.47 -14.91 -27.85
N GLY A 598 14.50 -16.23 -28.03
CA GLY A 598 15.37 -17.12 -27.27
C GLY A 598 16.84 -16.99 -27.67
N GLN A 599 17.14 -16.82 -28.96
CA GLN A 599 18.48 -16.52 -29.46
C GLN A 599 19.04 -15.24 -28.80
N VAL A 600 18.30 -14.12 -28.90
CA VAL A 600 18.68 -12.83 -28.29
C VAL A 600 18.89 -12.96 -26.77
N ILE A 601 18.04 -13.71 -26.07
CA ILE A 601 18.19 -13.93 -24.63
C ILE A 601 19.41 -14.82 -24.33
N SER A 602 19.68 -15.87 -25.10
CA SER A 602 20.88 -16.71 -24.91
C SER A 602 22.19 -15.95 -25.12
N THR A 603 22.28 -15.13 -26.17
CA THR A 603 23.42 -14.22 -26.40
C THR A 603 23.59 -13.29 -25.20
N TRP A 604 22.50 -12.71 -24.69
CA TRP A 604 22.52 -11.88 -23.48
C TRP A 604 22.95 -12.66 -22.21
N LEU A 605 22.52 -13.92 -22.03
CA LEU A 605 22.96 -14.79 -20.92
C LEU A 605 24.48 -15.05 -21.01
N ALA A 606 25.01 -15.34 -22.21
CA ALA A 606 26.45 -15.52 -22.42
C ALA A 606 27.24 -14.23 -22.07
N GLU A 607 26.78 -13.06 -22.51
CA GLU A 607 27.35 -11.76 -22.08
C GLU A 607 27.31 -11.55 -20.55
N LYS A 608 26.30 -12.09 -19.85
CA LYS A 608 26.21 -12.02 -18.38
C LYS A 608 27.03 -13.10 -17.67
N GLY A 609 27.72 -13.97 -18.40
CA GLY A 609 28.70 -14.92 -17.87
C GLY A 609 28.25 -16.38 -17.85
N ALA A 610 27.13 -16.74 -18.50
CA ALA A 610 26.78 -18.15 -18.71
C ALA A 610 27.91 -18.87 -19.46
N LYS A 611 28.19 -20.12 -19.06
CA LYS A 611 29.23 -20.97 -19.68
C LYS A 611 28.73 -22.26 -20.31
N GLU A 612 27.52 -22.69 -19.97
CA GLU A 612 26.79 -23.69 -20.74
C GLU A 612 25.31 -23.30 -20.85
N ILE A 613 24.77 -23.33 -22.07
CA ILE A 613 23.35 -23.18 -22.37
C ILE A 613 22.89 -24.47 -23.09
N ILE A 614 21.77 -25.01 -22.66
CA ILE A 614 21.17 -26.23 -23.19
C ILE A 614 19.82 -25.85 -23.80
N PHE A 615 19.61 -26.14 -25.07
CA PHE A 615 18.34 -25.89 -25.75
C PHE A 615 17.54 -27.18 -25.90
N LEU A 616 16.28 -27.18 -25.48
CA LEU A 616 15.32 -28.24 -25.80
C LEU A 616 14.26 -27.70 -26.77
N SER A 617 14.16 -28.33 -27.94
CA SER A 617 13.15 -28.01 -28.96
C SER A 617 12.86 -29.20 -29.87
N ARG A 618 11.60 -29.32 -30.32
CA ARG A 618 11.19 -30.29 -31.35
C ARG A 618 11.85 -30.06 -32.72
N SER A 619 12.31 -28.83 -32.98
CA SER A 619 13.01 -28.43 -34.20
C SER A 619 14.54 -28.48 -34.07
N ALA A 620 15.08 -28.95 -32.94
CA ALA A 620 16.51 -29.02 -32.69
C ALA A 620 17.27 -29.67 -33.86
N GLY A 621 18.26 -28.95 -34.41
CA GLY A 621 19.06 -29.41 -35.56
C GLY A 621 18.35 -29.38 -36.93
N SER A 622 17.06 -29.04 -37.02
CA SER A 622 16.29 -29.09 -38.29
C SER A 622 16.41 -27.85 -39.19
N LEU A 623 17.19 -26.84 -38.80
CA LEU A 623 17.37 -25.57 -39.52
C LEU A 623 18.84 -25.14 -39.44
N PRO A 624 19.43 -24.53 -40.50
CA PRO A 624 20.82 -24.06 -40.48
C PRO A 624 21.10 -23.03 -39.37
N GLU A 625 20.11 -22.17 -39.05
CA GLU A 625 20.16 -21.16 -37.99
C GLU A 625 20.52 -21.75 -36.61
N HIS A 626 20.18 -23.03 -36.37
CA HIS A 626 20.52 -23.72 -35.12
C HIS A 626 22.03 -24.01 -34.99
N ALA A 627 22.78 -24.09 -36.09
CA ALA A 627 24.25 -24.15 -36.04
C ALA A 627 24.85 -22.76 -35.77
N THR A 628 24.31 -21.72 -36.42
CA THR A 628 24.80 -20.34 -36.27
C THR A 628 24.74 -19.84 -34.82
N ILE A 629 23.66 -20.13 -34.07
CA ILE A 629 23.59 -19.75 -32.65
C ILE A 629 24.58 -20.54 -31.76
N VAL A 630 24.94 -21.77 -32.14
CA VAL A 630 25.99 -22.54 -31.43
C VAL A 630 27.37 -21.92 -31.70
N GLU A 631 27.65 -21.50 -32.93
CA GLU A 631 28.88 -20.80 -33.31
C GLU A 631 29.00 -19.42 -32.62
N GLU A 632 27.90 -18.65 -32.57
CA GLU A 632 27.84 -17.34 -31.89
C GLU A 632 28.11 -17.47 -30.38
N LEU A 633 27.42 -18.40 -29.71
CA LEU A 633 27.61 -18.63 -28.28
C LEU A 633 29.03 -19.18 -27.98
N SER A 634 29.57 -20.03 -28.87
CA SER A 634 30.94 -20.52 -28.78
C SER A 634 31.96 -19.38 -28.90
N ALA A 635 31.75 -18.42 -29.81
CA ALA A 635 32.57 -17.22 -29.94
C ALA A 635 32.50 -16.29 -28.71
N LEU A 636 31.38 -16.28 -27.98
CA LEU A 636 31.23 -15.63 -26.67
C LEU A 636 31.82 -16.46 -25.51
N GLY A 637 32.41 -17.63 -25.81
CA GLY A 637 33.00 -18.54 -24.84
C GLY A 637 31.94 -19.20 -23.95
N CYS A 638 30.76 -19.51 -24.49
CA CYS A 638 29.70 -20.31 -23.86
C CYS A 638 29.46 -21.58 -24.69
N LYS A 639 29.50 -22.76 -24.07
CA LYS A 639 29.08 -24.00 -24.71
C LYS A 639 27.57 -23.95 -24.97
N ALA A 640 27.15 -24.35 -26.17
CA ALA A 640 25.74 -24.51 -26.52
C ALA A 640 25.47 -25.98 -26.89
N THR A 641 24.58 -26.63 -26.14
CA THR A 641 24.12 -28.00 -26.39
C THR A 641 22.69 -27.94 -26.93
N ILE A 642 22.40 -28.62 -28.05
CA ILE A 642 21.06 -28.65 -28.66
C ILE A 642 20.49 -30.06 -28.57
N VAL A 643 19.33 -30.21 -27.92
CA VAL A 643 18.67 -31.48 -27.65
C VAL A 643 17.28 -31.49 -28.32
N SER A 644 16.98 -32.58 -29.03
CA SER A 644 15.69 -32.76 -29.70
C SER A 644 14.68 -33.50 -28.81
N GLY A 645 13.48 -32.92 -28.72
CA GLY A 645 12.36 -33.45 -27.95
C GLY A 645 11.24 -32.44 -27.73
N ASP A 646 10.08 -32.90 -27.24
CA ASP A 646 9.01 -32.05 -26.73
C ASP A 646 9.12 -31.96 -25.20
N VAL A 647 9.10 -30.73 -24.66
CA VAL A 647 9.11 -30.47 -23.21
C VAL A 647 7.90 -31.10 -22.49
N ALA A 648 6.80 -31.35 -23.21
CA ALA A 648 5.64 -32.06 -22.68
C ALA A 648 5.89 -33.57 -22.43
N MET A 649 6.99 -34.15 -22.92
CA MET A 649 7.42 -35.52 -22.62
C MET A 649 8.50 -35.50 -21.52
N TYR A 650 8.31 -36.27 -20.45
CA TYR A 650 9.21 -36.26 -19.28
C TYR A 650 10.62 -36.77 -19.65
N GLU A 651 10.69 -37.79 -20.49
CA GLU A 651 11.92 -38.44 -20.95
C GLU A 651 12.79 -37.50 -21.80
N ASP A 652 12.16 -36.59 -22.54
CA ASP A 652 12.85 -35.59 -23.37
C ASP A 652 13.47 -34.49 -22.52
N VAL A 653 12.77 -34.10 -21.43
CA VAL A 653 13.30 -33.17 -20.42
C VAL A 653 14.43 -33.82 -19.62
N ALA A 654 14.31 -35.09 -19.24
CA ALA A 654 15.35 -35.83 -18.53
C ALA A 654 16.65 -35.90 -19.34
N ARG A 655 16.57 -36.30 -20.63
CA ARG A 655 17.73 -36.29 -21.55
C ARG A 655 18.34 -34.91 -21.76
N ALA A 656 17.52 -33.84 -21.71
CA ALA A 656 18.04 -32.48 -21.83
C ALA A 656 18.87 -32.07 -20.61
N LEU A 657 18.39 -32.39 -19.40
CA LEU A 657 19.14 -32.15 -18.16
C LEU A 657 20.40 -33.04 -18.05
N GLU A 658 20.33 -34.31 -18.47
CA GLU A 658 21.47 -35.24 -18.55
C GLU A 658 22.59 -34.76 -19.50
N SER A 659 22.28 -33.86 -20.45
CA SER A 659 23.28 -33.28 -21.35
C SER A 659 24.13 -32.16 -20.72
N ALA A 660 23.81 -31.75 -19.49
CA ALA A 660 24.54 -30.74 -18.74
C ALA A 660 25.90 -31.26 -18.24
N THR A 661 26.94 -30.46 -18.42
CA THR A 661 28.28 -30.73 -17.86
C THR A 661 28.55 -30.03 -16.53
N MET A 662 27.61 -29.20 -16.05
CA MET A 662 27.59 -28.59 -14.72
C MET A 662 26.16 -28.66 -14.16
N PRO A 663 25.95 -28.52 -12.84
CA PRO A 663 24.59 -28.47 -12.29
C PRO A 663 23.78 -27.31 -12.88
N VAL A 664 22.47 -27.51 -13.10
CA VAL A 664 21.62 -26.50 -13.72
C VAL A 664 21.36 -25.37 -12.73
N GLY A 665 21.91 -24.20 -13.03
CA GLY A 665 21.74 -22.98 -12.24
C GLY A 665 20.53 -22.14 -12.68
N GLY A 666 19.89 -22.46 -13.80
CA GLY A 666 18.64 -21.81 -14.14
C GLY A 666 17.88 -22.47 -15.29
N VAL A 667 16.55 -22.33 -15.23
CA VAL A 667 15.63 -22.81 -16.26
C VAL A 667 14.89 -21.62 -16.87
N LEU A 668 14.81 -21.57 -18.20
CA LEU A 668 14.00 -20.65 -18.98
C LEU A 668 12.98 -21.46 -19.80
N HIS A 669 11.70 -21.09 -19.70
CA HIS A 669 10.60 -21.83 -20.32
C HIS A 669 9.75 -20.93 -21.23
N SER A 670 10.06 -20.97 -22.52
CA SER A 670 9.37 -20.23 -23.59
C SER A 670 8.63 -21.12 -24.59
N ALA A 671 8.65 -22.44 -24.38
CA ALA A 671 8.01 -23.40 -25.28
C ALA A 671 6.50 -23.14 -25.40
N MET A 672 6.02 -22.94 -26.62
CA MET A 672 4.60 -22.72 -26.90
C MET A 672 4.23 -23.20 -28.30
N THR A 673 2.95 -23.48 -28.51
CA THR A 673 2.35 -23.71 -29.82
C THR A 673 1.02 -22.95 -29.88
N LEU A 674 0.73 -22.28 -30.99
CA LEU A 674 -0.55 -21.60 -31.19
C LEU A 674 -1.52 -22.47 -32.00
N ARG A 675 -2.79 -22.47 -31.57
CA ARG A 675 -3.92 -23.21 -32.17
C ARG A 675 -5.20 -22.40 -31.95
N ASP A 676 -5.15 -21.16 -32.38
CA ASP A 676 -6.17 -20.16 -32.13
C ASP A 676 -7.52 -20.58 -32.74
N ALA A 677 -8.57 -20.54 -31.93
CA ALA A 677 -9.93 -20.91 -32.28
C ALA A 677 -10.93 -20.20 -31.38
N GLY A 678 -12.10 -19.81 -31.93
CA GLY A 678 -13.22 -19.37 -31.10
C GLY A 678 -13.65 -20.50 -30.16
N PHE A 679 -13.88 -20.20 -28.88
CA PHE A 679 -14.06 -21.21 -27.82
C PHE A 679 -15.11 -22.29 -28.15
N LEU A 680 -16.24 -21.90 -28.74
CA LEU A 680 -17.33 -22.83 -29.11
C LEU A 680 -16.95 -23.79 -30.27
N GLY A 681 -15.96 -23.44 -31.10
CA GLY A 681 -15.44 -24.27 -32.18
C GLY A 681 -14.08 -24.91 -31.86
N MET A 682 -13.61 -24.82 -30.62
CA MET A 682 -12.28 -25.29 -30.21
C MET A 682 -12.27 -26.81 -30.02
N SER A 683 -11.56 -27.54 -30.86
CA SER A 683 -11.37 -28.99 -30.69
C SER A 683 -10.52 -29.29 -29.45
N TRP A 684 -10.75 -30.45 -28.83
CA TRP A 684 -9.94 -30.90 -27.68
C TRP A 684 -8.45 -31.04 -28.03
N ALA A 685 -8.13 -31.45 -29.27
CA ALA A 685 -6.77 -31.47 -29.78
C ALA A 685 -6.16 -30.06 -29.85
N ASN A 686 -6.88 -29.06 -30.39
CA ASN A 686 -6.41 -27.67 -30.43
C ASN A 686 -6.21 -27.09 -29.02
N LYS A 687 -7.04 -27.49 -28.04
CA LYS A 687 -6.82 -27.14 -26.63
C LYS A 687 -5.49 -27.71 -26.14
N LEU A 688 -5.33 -29.03 -26.21
CA LEU A 688 -4.14 -29.73 -25.70
C LEU A 688 -2.85 -29.23 -26.35
N THR A 689 -2.79 -29.15 -27.68
CA THR A 689 -1.58 -28.71 -28.40
C THR A 689 -1.08 -27.32 -27.97
N ALA A 690 -1.97 -26.40 -27.57
CA ALA A 690 -1.58 -25.07 -27.10
C ALA A 690 -1.25 -25.00 -25.61
N SER A 691 -1.90 -25.81 -24.76
CA SER A 691 -1.69 -25.78 -23.31
C SER A 691 -0.57 -26.72 -22.84
N GLN A 692 -0.39 -27.89 -23.46
CA GLN A 692 0.55 -28.93 -22.99
C GLN A 692 2.01 -28.49 -22.92
N PRO A 693 2.57 -27.76 -23.90
CA PRO A 693 3.96 -27.31 -23.81
C PRO A 693 4.22 -26.44 -22.57
N LYS A 694 3.19 -25.80 -22.02
CA LYS A 694 3.29 -24.89 -20.88
C LYS A 694 2.90 -25.53 -19.55
N ILE A 695 1.82 -26.32 -19.50
CA ILE A 695 1.36 -27.00 -18.28
C ILE A 695 2.27 -28.19 -18.01
N ASP A 696 2.14 -29.25 -18.80
CA ASP A 696 2.89 -30.50 -18.67
C ASP A 696 4.39 -30.24 -18.80
N GLY A 697 4.79 -29.32 -19.69
CA GLY A 697 6.18 -28.88 -19.82
C GLY A 697 6.77 -28.22 -18.57
N THR A 698 6.01 -27.37 -17.87
CA THR A 698 6.47 -26.78 -16.59
C THR A 698 6.56 -27.85 -15.50
N THR A 699 5.58 -28.77 -15.43
CA THR A 699 5.60 -29.89 -14.48
C THR A 699 6.80 -30.81 -14.70
N ASN A 700 7.06 -31.22 -15.94
CA ASN A 700 8.20 -32.05 -16.29
C ASN A 700 9.54 -31.38 -15.94
N LEU A 701 9.69 -30.08 -16.26
CA LEU A 701 10.88 -29.30 -15.90
C LEU A 701 11.09 -29.20 -14.39
N HIS A 702 10.02 -29.02 -13.62
CA HIS A 702 10.08 -28.97 -12.16
C HIS A 702 10.45 -30.34 -11.56
N GLU A 703 9.75 -31.40 -11.95
CA GLU A 703 9.98 -32.75 -11.43
C GLU A 703 11.35 -33.30 -11.82
N ALA A 704 11.77 -33.17 -13.08
CA ALA A 704 13.04 -33.72 -13.53
C ALA A 704 14.23 -33.00 -12.88
N LEU A 705 14.14 -31.68 -12.67
CA LEU A 705 15.16 -30.91 -11.95
C LEU A 705 15.27 -31.37 -10.48
N LEU A 706 14.14 -31.55 -9.79
CA LEU A 706 14.13 -32.07 -8.41
C LEU A 706 14.67 -33.50 -8.31
N LYS A 707 14.40 -34.35 -9.31
CA LYS A 707 14.85 -35.76 -9.34
C LYS A 707 16.33 -35.91 -9.68
N GLN A 708 16.89 -35.06 -10.54
CA GLN A 708 18.29 -35.16 -10.97
C GLN A 708 19.28 -34.37 -10.10
N GLN A 709 18.85 -33.28 -9.45
CA GLN A 709 19.74 -32.46 -8.60
C GLN A 709 19.08 -32.00 -7.28
N PRO A 710 18.57 -32.92 -6.43
CA PRO A 710 17.79 -32.58 -5.23
C PRO A 710 18.53 -31.66 -4.26
N ASP A 711 19.83 -31.85 -4.06
CA ASP A 711 20.66 -31.07 -3.14
C ASP A 711 21.20 -29.75 -3.74
N VAL A 712 20.91 -29.46 -5.01
CA VAL A 712 21.46 -28.29 -5.73
C VAL A 712 20.32 -27.41 -6.24
N PRO A 713 19.93 -26.36 -5.50
CA PRO A 713 18.91 -25.43 -5.99
C PRO A 713 19.41 -24.66 -7.22
N ALA A 714 18.50 -24.48 -8.19
CA ALA A 714 18.71 -23.55 -9.29
C ALA A 714 18.65 -22.10 -8.76
N ASP A 715 19.49 -21.23 -9.31
CA ASP A 715 19.55 -19.82 -8.96
C ASP A 715 18.32 -19.04 -9.51
N PHE A 716 17.61 -19.56 -10.53
CA PHE A 716 16.29 -19.09 -10.98
C PHE A 716 15.47 -20.14 -11.79
N PHE A 717 14.15 -19.95 -11.86
CA PHE A 717 13.24 -20.73 -12.71
C PHE A 717 12.21 -19.77 -13.34
N LEU A 718 12.31 -19.52 -14.66
CA LEU A 718 11.67 -18.40 -15.35
C LEU A 718 10.67 -18.90 -16.41
N LEU A 719 9.39 -18.62 -16.20
CA LEU A 719 8.29 -18.98 -17.10
C LEU A 719 7.85 -17.77 -17.94
N PHE A 720 7.75 -17.92 -19.26
CA PHE A 720 7.22 -16.88 -20.15
C PHE A 720 5.69 -17.01 -20.28
N SER A 721 4.95 -16.13 -19.60
CA SER A 721 3.49 -15.95 -19.76
C SER A 721 3.18 -14.74 -20.67
N SER A 722 1.91 -14.35 -20.80
CA SER A 722 1.47 -13.26 -21.69
C SER A 722 0.37 -12.39 -21.07
N THR A 723 0.44 -11.07 -21.32
CA THR A 723 -0.63 -10.12 -20.98
C THR A 723 -1.96 -10.44 -21.67
N ALA A 724 -1.93 -11.20 -22.76
CA ALA A 724 -3.15 -11.71 -23.42
C ALA A 724 -4.00 -12.60 -22.51
N ALA A 725 -3.38 -13.36 -21.60
CA ALA A 725 -4.06 -14.16 -20.57
C ALA A 725 -4.53 -13.32 -19.36
N THR A 726 -3.99 -12.10 -19.22
CA THR A 726 -4.51 -11.11 -18.27
C THR A 726 -5.77 -10.43 -18.84
N GLY A 727 -5.73 -10.01 -20.10
CA GLY A 727 -6.86 -9.36 -20.78
C GLY A 727 -7.94 -10.32 -21.33
N GLY A 728 -7.72 -11.63 -21.34
CA GLY A 728 -8.65 -12.61 -21.89
C GLY A 728 -8.88 -12.44 -23.40
N TRP A 729 -7.79 -12.34 -24.19
CA TRP A 729 -7.88 -12.08 -25.64
C TRP A 729 -8.65 -13.17 -26.40
N TRP A 730 -9.45 -12.74 -27.38
CA TRP A 730 -10.29 -13.60 -28.21
C TRP A 730 -9.47 -14.60 -29.04
N GLY A 731 -10.08 -15.73 -29.41
CA GLY A 731 -9.43 -16.80 -30.18
C GLY A 731 -8.39 -17.64 -29.42
N GLN A 732 -7.91 -17.19 -28.26
CA GLN A 732 -6.74 -17.77 -27.59
C GLN A 732 -7.04 -18.42 -26.23
N ALA A 733 -8.28 -18.83 -25.98
CA ALA A 733 -8.68 -19.41 -24.69
C ALA A 733 -7.83 -20.62 -24.24
N ASN A 734 -7.33 -21.42 -25.18
CA ASN A 734 -6.39 -22.52 -24.96
C ASN A 734 -4.95 -22.07 -24.63
N TYR A 735 -4.46 -21.03 -25.30
CA TYR A 735 -3.16 -20.43 -24.98
C TYR A 735 -3.19 -19.78 -23.58
N HIS A 736 -4.28 -19.07 -23.25
CA HIS A 736 -4.50 -18.52 -21.91
C HIS A 736 -4.78 -19.58 -20.84
N ALA A 737 -5.11 -20.81 -21.24
CA ALA A 737 -5.23 -21.96 -20.35
C ALA A 737 -3.84 -22.50 -19.93
N GLY A 738 -2.78 -22.23 -20.69
CA GLY A 738 -1.40 -22.60 -20.36
C GLY A 738 -0.53 -21.44 -19.83
N ASN A 739 -1.08 -20.23 -19.69
CA ASN A 739 -0.37 -19.02 -19.28
C ASN A 739 -0.60 -18.64 -17.81
#